data_AF-A0A165EMH7-F1
#
_entry.id   AF-A0A165EMH7-F1
#
_cell.length_a   1.000
_cell.length_b   1.000
_cell.length_c   1.000
_cell.angle_alpha   90.00
_cell.angle_beta   90.00
_cell.angle_gamma   90.00
#
_symmetry.space_group_name_H-M   'P 1'
#
loop_
_entity.id
_entity.type
_entity.pdbx_description
1 polymer ?
#
loop_
_entity_poly.entity_id
_entity_poly.type
_entity_poly.pdbx_seq_one_letter_code
_entity_poly.pdbx_strand_id
1 'polypeptide(L)'
;GQPVLIDGHTLHIADIVASARYAVPVELDRAAKGQVYASDAAIRGLLERGGSVYGVSTGYGGSADTRTHQHLLLGKSCLQHQHCGVLPSDGTLSCPPAPPLPLSDPLATLSMPESWVRAAIAIRTNSLIRGHSGVQWSTVQAMARLLNSGITPLVPLRGSISASGDLQPLSYVAGALVGNPGIRCYSGPAGRREIVPAPQALAAAGLEPHQFSAKDHLGILNGTAFSAAVASLALYEAGTLALLAQVCTAMGTEALLGAQASHHPFIGSTRPHPGQVEAARNTWSLLDGSRLAVCGEEEERGLDEDRGTLRQDRYALRTSAQWLGPGVEDLLRAWATVQLECNSTTDNPLVDPQTGTVHHGGNFQALSLASSMEHVRLSLAHIGKLLFAQSTELLNPATNRGLAPSLASTDPALNYACKGLDIACAAYCAELQWLAAPVSTHVQSAEMHNQAVNSLALVSGRKTLEALELLALLVASYLYVLCQALDLRAQRAMFADTLRALVGQALSEHFAELGRGGVAEKLFATAMAALDSSSTLDAPERMERLAEACTAPLVNHLLAHGLLENVQQIPAFRIALSQRCLHAYTALRAQFLSPSGAHESRAPASAYLAPKTRRMYEYVRLALGVGHHGRENWTEWADGYDEEGTIGQGVSRIVEALRDGRMHAVVAEIFRM
;
A
#
# COMPACT_ATOMS: atom_id res chain seq x y z
N GLY A 1 0.87 12.49 20.45
CA GLY A 1 0.69 13.62 19.53
C GLY A 1 -0.09 14.71 20.23
N GLN A 2 -0.22 15.89 19.61
CA GLN A 2 -1.20 16.88 20.05
C GLN A 2 -2.62 16.30 19.91
N PRO A 3 -3.56 16.63 20.81
CA PRO A 3 -4.95 16.20 20.66
C PRO A 3 -5.54 16.67 19.33
N VAL A 4 -6.40 15.84 18.75
CA VAL A 4 -7.18 16.19 17.56
C VAL A 4 -8.34 17.08 17.97
N LEU A 5 -8.37 18.32 17.47
CA LEU A 5 -9.49 19.22 17.69
C LEU A 5 -10.68 18.82 16.81
N ILE A 6 -11.85 18.66 17.42
CA ILE A 6 -13.13 18.43 16.76
C ILE A 6 -13.94 19.73 16.89
N ASP A 7 -14.07 20.45 15.78
CA ASP A 7 -14.78 21.72 15.67
C ASP A 7 -15.96 21.67 14.69
N GLY A 8 -16.10 20.57 13.94
CA GLY A 8 -17.12 20.37 12.92
C GLY A 8 -16.69 20.74 11.49
N HIS A 9 -15.47 21.27 11.30
CA HIS A 9 -15.07 21.93 10.07
C HIS A 9 -13.67 21.56 9.57
N THR A 10 -12.73 21.25 10.47
CA THR A 10 -11.31 21.05 10.11
C THR A 10 -10.78 19.67 10.49
N LEU A 11 -11.62 18.65 10.57
CA LEU A 11 -11.17 17.28 10.83
C LEU A 11 -10.52 16.70 9.56
N HIS A 12 -9.20 16.56 9.54
CA HIS A 12 -8.47 16.01 8.40
C HIS A 12 -8.40 14.48 8.40
N ILE A 13 -8.21 13.87 7.23
CA ILE A 13 -7.97 12.41 7.11
C ILE A 13 -6.81 11.95 8.01
N ALA A 14 -5.75 12.76 8.12
CA ALA A 14 -4.61 12.47 9.01
C ALA A 14 -5.03 12.44 10.50
N ASP A 15 -5.92 13.33 10.93
CA ASP A 15 -6.44 13.37 12.31
C ASP A 15 -7.32 12.15 12.61
N ILE A 16 -8.12 11.73 11.62
CA ILE A 16 -8.93 10.51 11.70
C ILE A 16 -8.00 9.30 11.87
N VAL A 17 -6.95 9.18 11.06
CA VAL A 17 -5.94 8.12 11.18
C VAL A 17 -5.24 8.17 12.56
N ALA A 18 -4.84 9.36 13.02
CA ALA A 18 -4.18 9.55 14.31
C ALA A 18 -5.05 9.07 15.48
N SER A 19 -6.32 9.47 15.51
CA SER A 19 -7.28 9.07 16.54
C SER A 19 -7.64 7.58 16.48
N ALA A 20 -7.78 7.04 15.27
CA ALA A 20 -8.25 5.67 15.02
C ALA A 20 -7.17 4.60 15.18
N ARG A 21 -5.99 4.80 14.60
CA ARG A 21 -4.89 3.81 14.58
C ARG A 21 -3.87 4.03 15.71
N TYR A 22 -3.66 5.28 16.12
CA TYR A 22 -2.63 5.66 17.10
C TYR A 22 -3.20 6.12 18.44
N ALA A 23 -4.52 6.02 18.63
CA ALA A 23 -5.23 6.40 19.85
C ALA A 23 -4.91 7.83 20.35
N VAL A 24 -4.63 8.75 19.42
CA VAL A 24 -4.47 10.18 19.77
C VAL A 24 -5.82 10.69 20.30
N PRO A 25 -5.84 11.35 21.47
CA PRO A 25 -7.09 11.83 22.07
C PRO A 25 -7.72 12.93 21.22
N VAL A 26 -9.05 13.06 21.32
CA VAL A 26 -9.82 14.14 20.70
C VAL A 26 -10.25 15.16 21.74
N GLU A 27 -10.29 16.43 21.35
CA GLU A 27 -10.81 17.55 22.14
C GLU A 27 -11.94 18.25 21.39
N LEU A 28 -13.02 18.58 22.09
CA LEU A 28 -14.16 19.27 21.48
C LEU A 28 -13.96 20.78 21.58
N ASP A 29 -14.17 21.50 20.48
CA ASP A 29 -14.25 22.95 20.52
C ASP A 29 -15.52 23.39 21.27
N ARG A 30 -15.31 24.15 22.35
CA ARG A 30 -16.41 24.68 23.17
C ARG A 30 -17.18 25.80 22.47
N ALA A 31 -16.62 26.44 21.45
CA ALA A 31 -17.30 27.50 20.70
C ALA A 31 -18.58 26.97 20.01
N ALA A 32 -18.59 25.71 19.58
CA ALA A 32 -19.73 25.08 18.92
C ALA A 32 -20.91 24.77 19.86
N LYS A 33 -20.68 24.77 21.19
CA LYS A 33 -21.68 24.41 22.20
C LYS A 33 -22.99 25.19 22.09
N GLY A 34 -22.91 26.48 21.77
CA GLY A 34 -24.09 27.34 21.63
C GLY A 34 -25.04 26.89 20.52
N GLN A 35 -24.50 26.50 19.36
CA GLN A 35 -25.30 26.07 18.21
C GLN A 35 -25.95 24.71 18.47
N VAL A 36 -25.24 23.78 19.11
CA VAL A 36 -25.81 22.48 19.51
C VAL A 36 -27.00 22.67 20.46
N TYR A 37 -26.87 23.56 21.46
CA TYR A 37 -27.98 23.87 22.36
C TYR A 37 -29.16 24.53 21.67
N ALA A 38 -28.92 25.46 20.75
CA ALA A 38 -30.01 26.12 20.02
C ALA A 38 -30.88 25.11 19.26
N SER A 39 -30.24 24.14 18.59
CA SER A 39 -30.96 23.11 17.85
C SER A 39 -31.66 22.07 18.72
N ASP A 40 -31.04 21.64 19.84
CA ASP A 40 -31.71 20.79 20.84
C ASP A 40 -32.96 21.48 21.41
N ALA A 41 -32.82 22.76 21.78
CA ALA A 41 -33.93 23.56 22.30
C ALA A 41 -35.06 23.72 21.26
N ALA A 42 -34.73 23.90 19.98
CA ALA A 42 -35.71 23.98 18.90
C ALA A 42 -36.51 22.68 18.76
N ILE A 43 -35.84 21.52 18.75
CA ILE A 43 -36.51 20.21 18.72
C ILE A 43 -37.41 20.03 19.94
N ARG A 44 -36.89 20.27 21.14
CA ARG A 44 -37.69 20.16 22.36
C ARG A 44 -38.93 21.05 22.33
N GLY A 45 -38.76 22.32 21.96
CA GLY A 45 -39.85 23.28 21.90
C GLY A 45 -40.92 22.90 20.86
N LEU A 46 -40.52 22.30 19.73
CA LEU A 46 -41.47 21.76 18.76
C LEU A 46 -42.27 20.59 19.34
N LEU A 47 -41.62 19.66 20.01
CA LEU A 47 -42.28 18.51 20.62
C LEU A 47 -43.22 18.92 21.77
N GLU A 48 -42.81 19.87 22.60
CA GLU A 48 -43.63 20.42 23.70
C GLU A 48 -44.92 21.09 23.19
N ARG A 49 -44.90 21.65 21.98
CA ARG A 49 -46.09 22.22 21.31
C ARG A 49 -46.89 21.19 20.49
N GLY A 50 -46.55 19.91 20.56
CA GLY A 50 -47.22 18.84 19.80
C GLY A 50 -46.84 18.79 18.32
N GLY A 51 -45.70 19.37 17.94
CA GLY A 51 -45.19 19.38 16.58
C GLY A 51 -44.80 17.99 16.06
N SER A 52 -45.05 17.75 14.77
CA SER A 52 -44.63 16.54 14.06
C SER A 52 -43.20 16.69 13.53
N VAL A 53 -42.29 15.82 13.95
CA VAL A 53 -40.88 15.83 13.54
C VAL A 53 -40.48 14.41 13.14
N TYR A 54 -39.95 14.26 11.91
CA TYR A 54 -39.54 12.97 11.35
C TYR A 54 -38.61 12.20 12.28
N GLY A 55 -38.97 10.94 12.57
CA GLY A 55 -38.17 10.03 13.39
C GLY A 55 -37.97 10.47 14.85
N VAL A 56 -38.76 11.44 15.31
CA VAL A 56 -38.77 11.90 16.71
C VAL A 56 -40.18 11.85 17.29
N SER A 57 -41.19 12.26 16.52
CA SER A 57 -42.62 12.06 16.81
C SER A 57 -43.38 11.35 15.69
N THR A 58 -42.67 10.92 14.63
CA THR A 58 -43.17 10.02 13.57
C THR A 58 -42.41 8.70 13.57
N GLY A 59 -42.95 7.67 12.93
CA GLY A 59 -42.16 6.48 12.58
C GLY A 59 -41.00 6.78 11.62
N TYR A 60 -40.21 5.75 11.30
CA TYR A 60 -39.03 5.82 10.43
C TYR A 60 -39.31 5.22 9.05
N GLY A 61 -38.51 5.64 8.06
CA GLY A 61 -38.52 5.04 6.72
C GLY A 61 -39.92 4.99 6.09
N GLY A 62 -40.27 3.85 5.50
CA GLY A 62 -41.58 3.60 4.89
C GLY A 62 -42.75 3.60 5.88
N SER A 63 -42.50 3.67 7.20
CA SER A 63 -43.52 3.78 8.25
C SER A 63 -43.64 5.21 8.84
N ALA A 64 -43.14 6.22 8.13
CA ALA A 64 -43.14 7.62 8.58
C ALA A 64 -44.53 8.29 8.59
N ASP A 65 -45.59 7.59 8.20
CA ASP A 65 -47.00 7.98 8.32
C ASP A 65 -47.55 7.78 9.75
N THR A 66 -46.90 6.97 10.58
CA THR A 66 -47.27 6.73 11.98
C THR A 66 -46.82 7.87 12.93
N ARG A 67 -47.50 8.06 14.08
CA ARG A 67 -47.23 9.14 15.06
C ARG A 67 -47.22 8.65 16.50
N THR A 68 -46.43 9.29 17.36
CA THR A 68 -46.39 9.02 18.81
C THR A 68 -45.89 10.20 19.62
N HIS A 69 -46.42 10.38 20.83
CA HIS A 69 -45.89 11.31 21.83
C HIS A 69 -44.83 10.67 22.75
N GLN A 70 -44.60 9.35 22.62
CA GLN A 70 -43.62 8.62 23.42
C GLN A 70 -42.22 8.68 22.77
N HIS A 71 -41.68 9.89 22.63
CA HIS A 71 -40.47 10.15 21.83
C HIS A 71 -39.25 9.31 22.26
N LEU A 72 -39.06 9.12 23.57
CA LEU A 72 -37.97 8.28 24.09
C LEU A 72 -38.20 6.78 23.81
N LEU A 73 -39.44 6.30 23.88
CA LEU A 73 -39.75 4.91 23.54
C LEU A 73 -39.51 4.66 22.05
N LEU A 74 -39.90 5.60 21.20
CA LEU A 74 -39.64 5.56 19.76
C LEU A 74 -38.13 5.50 19.45
N GLY A 75 -37.31 6.29 20.16
CA GLY A 75 -35.85 6.23 20.05
C GLY A 75 -35.26 4.88 20.49
N LYS A 76 -35.75 4.31 21.60
CA LYS A 76 -35.34 2.96 22.05
C LYS A 76 -35.72 1.88 21.04
N SER A 77 -36.92 1.95 20.47
CA SER A 77 -37.35 1.06 19.38
C SER A 77 -36.48 1.22 18.13
N CYS A 78 -35.98 2.43 17.86
CA CYS A 78 -35.01 2.68 16.78
C CYS A 78 -33.72 1.88 16.99
N LEU A 79 -33.14 1.94 18.19
CA LEU A 79 -31.94 1.19 18.50
C LEU A 79 -32.17 -0.33 18.45
N GLN A 80 -33.24 -0.80 19.08
CA GLN A 80 -33.53 -2.22 19.23
C GLN A 80 -33.62 -2.96 17.88
N HIS A 81 -34.27 -2.39 16.87
CA HIS A 81 -34.36 -3.05 15.57
C HIS A 81 -33.09 -2.91 14.72
N GLN A 82 -32.27 -1.88 14.97
CA GLN A 82 -30.98 -1.67 14.28
C GLN A 82 -29.86 -2.55 14.86
N HIS A 83 -30.01 -3.05 16.09
CA HIS A 83 -29.16 -4.09 16.68
C HIS A 83 -29.42 -5.48 16.06
N CYS A 84 -29.44 -5.55 14.72
CA CYS A 84 -29.77 -6.74 13.94
C CYS A 84 -28.55 -7.37 13.24
N GLY A 85 -27.34 -6.86 13.48
CA GLY A 85 -26.15 -7.38 12.84
C GLY A 85 -25.63 -8.67 13.46
N VAL A 86 -24.91 -9.44 12.64
CA VAL A 86 -24.42 -10.78 12.99
C VAL A 86 -22.98 -10.70 13.47
N LEU A 87 -22.73 -11.20 14.68
CA LEU A 87 -21.41 -11.28 15.31
C LEU A 87 -21.17 -12.70 15.84
N PRO A 88 -19.91 -13.09 16.11
CA PRO A 88 -19.62 -14.38 16.74
C PRO A 88 -20.26 -14.45 18.13
N SER A 89 -20.88 -15.59 18.48
CA SER A 89 -21.44 -15.81 19.82
C SER A 89 -20.33 -15.98 20.86
N ASP A 90 -20.63 -15.71 22.13
CA ASP A 90 -19.66 -15.60 23.24
C ASP A 90 -18.75 -16.82 23.47
N GLY A 91 -19.04 -17.98 22.86
CA GLY A 91 -18.21 -19.19 22.94
C GLY A 91 -17.05 -19.27 21.93
N THR A 92 -16.95 -18.35 20.97
CA THR A 92 -15.99 -18.45 19.85
C THR A 92 -14.77 -17.52 19.97
N LEU A 93 -14.76 -16.60 20.93
CA LEU A 93 -13.77 -15.51 21.00
C LEU A 93 -12.52 -15.84 21.83
N SER A 94 -12.57 -16.86 22.69
CA SER A 94 -11.52 -17.14 23.67
C SER A 94 -11.08 -18.61 23.75
N CYS A 95 -11.65 -19.48 22.92
CA CYS A 95 -11.36 -20.91 22.91
C CYS A 95 -10.79 -21.34 21.55
N PRO A 96 -9.80 -22.26 21.51
CA PRO A 96 -9.45 -22.95 20.28
C PRO A 96 -10.73 -23.55 19.66
N PRO A 97 -10.91 -23.48 18.33
CA PRO A 97 -12.11 -24.00 17.70
C PRO A 97 -12.26 -25.49 18.03
N ALA A 98 -13.36 -25.84 18.70
CA ALA A 98 -13.77 -27.24 18.83
C ALA A 98 -14.16 -27.78 17.44
N PRO A 99 -14.05 -29.10 17.18
CA PRO A 99 -14.46 -29.68 15.90
C PRO A 99 -15.93 -29.37 15.58
N PRO A 100 -16.27 -29.06 14.31
CA PRO A 100 -15.36 -28.91 13.16
C PRO A 100 -14.61 -27.57 13.18
N LEU A 101 -13.37 -27.57 12.66
CA LEU A 101 -12.61 -26.33 12.46
C LEU A 101 -13.38 -25.40 11.50
N PRO A 102 -13.52 -24.10 11.82
CA PRO A 102 -14.21 -23.16 10.96
C PRO A 102 -13.41 -22.88 9.68
N LEU A 103 -14.12 -22.58 8.59
CA LEU A 103 -13.50 -22.23 7.30
C LEU A 103 -12.79 -20.86 7.32
N SER A 104 -13.10 -20.02 8.31
CA SER A 104 -12.54 -18.69 8.47
C SER A 104 -12.59 -18.26 9.94
N ASP A 105 -11.71 -17.36 10.35
CA ASP A 105 -11.81 -16.73 11.67
C ASP A 105 -13.14 -15.96 11.81
N PRO A 106 -14.03 -16.33 12.74
CA PRO A 106 -15.34 -15.69 12.86
C PRO A 106 -15.26 -14.19 13.21
N LEU A 107 -14.29 -13.79 14.03
CA LEU A 107 -14.15 -12.41 14.46
C LEU A 107 -13.69 -11.52 13.30
N ALA A 108 -12.67 -11.96 12.56
CA ALA A 108 -12.15 -11.26 11.38
C ALA A 108 -13.18 -11.18 10.24
N THR A 109 -14.08 -12.15 10.11
CA THR A 109 -15.07 -12.20 9.01
C THR A 109 -16.41 -11.55 9.31
N LEU A 110 -16.79 -11.47 10.58
CA LEU A 110 -18.10 -10.95 11.01
C LEU A 110 -18.03 -9.58 11.69
N SER A 111 -16.88 -9.13 12.17
CA SER A 111 -16.75 -7.83 12.85
C SER A 111 -15.84 -6.86 12.10
N MET A 112 -16.10 -5.56 12.28
CA MET A 112 -15.23 -4.50 11.77
C MET A 112 -13.99 -4.35 12.66
N PRO A 113 -12.81 -4.06 12.09
CA PRO A 113 -11.63 -3.68 12.85
C PRO A 113 -11.89 -2.46 13.75
N GLU A 114 -11.26 -2.42 14.92
CA GLU A 114 -11.41 -1.31 15.87
C GLU A 114 -11.12 0.06 15.25
N SER A 115 -10.13 0.15 14.35
CA SER A 115 -9.74 1.39 13.68
C SER A 115 -10.89 1.99 12.87
N TRP A 116 -11.72 1.17 12.23
CA TRP A 116 -12.86 1.66 11.45
C TRP A 116 -13.92 2.26 12.36
N VAL A 117 -14.21 1.57 13.47
CA VAL A 117 -15.20 2.00 14.46
C VAL A 117 -14.75 3.29 15.16
N ARG A 118 -13.49 3.37 15.56
CA ARG A 118 -12.90 4.56 16.18
C ARG A 118 -12.92 5.76 15.24
N ALA A 119 -12.54 5.57 13.98
CA ALA A 119 -12.65 6.60 12.95
C ALA A 119 -14.11 7.05 12.74
N ALA A 120 -15.07 6.13 12.73
CA ALA A 120 -16.49 6.46 12.59
C ALA A 120 -17.01 7.27 13.79
N ILE A 121 -16.58 6.94 15.02
CA ILE A 121 -16.92 7.71 16.22
C ILE A 121 -16.37 9.14 16.11
N ALA A 122 -15.11 9.31 15.69
CA ALA A 122 -14.51 10.64 15.50
C ALA A 122 -15.28 11.47 14.46
N ILE A 123 -15.54 10.90 13.27
CA ILE A 123 -16.29 11.57 12.19
C ILE A 123 -17.72 11.89 12.61
N ARG A 124 -18.42 10.96 13.28
CA ARG A 124 -19.79 11.24 13.76
C ARG A 124 -19.78 12.35 14.79
N THR A 125 -18.82 12.35 15.72
CA THR A 125 -18.67 13.44 16.70
C THR A 125 -18.47 14.78 15.99
N ASN A 126 -17.66 14.82 14.94
CA ASN A 126 -17.44 16.01 14.12
C ASN A 126 -18.69 16.45 13.34
N SER A 127 -19.48 15.52 12.81
CA SER A 127 -20.76 15.85 12.17
C SER A 127 -21.77 16.44 13.18
N LEU A 128 -21.83 15.90 14.40
CA LEU A 128 -22.79 16.29 15.43
C LEU A 128 -22.49 17.66 16.05
N ILE A 129 -21.20 17.98 16.27
CA ILE A 129 -20.80 19.23 16.92
C ILE A 129 -21.18 20.47 16.11
N ARG A 130 -21.39 20.34 14.79
CA ARG A 130 -21.88 21.40 13.89
C ARG A 130 -23.25 21.97 14.27
N GLY A 131 -23.96 21.34 15.21
CA GLY A 131 -25.19 21.88 15.77
C GLY A 131 -26.43 21.70 14.88
N HIS A 132 -26.35 21.06 13.72
CA HIS A 132 -27.51 20.87 12.84
C HIS A 132 -28.35 19.62 13.16
N SER A 133 -27.87 18.75 14.05
CA SER A 133 -28.49 17.44 14.31
C SER A 133 -29.55 17.43 15.41
N GLY A 134 -29.70 18.52 16.16
CA GLY A 134 -30.64 18.61 17.29
C GLY A 134 -30.41 17.57 18.40
N VAL A 135 -29.15 17.13 18.56
CA VAL A 135 -28.70 16.26 19.65
C VAL A 135 -28.28 17.09 20.85
N GLN A 136 -28.21 16.47 22.03
CA GLN A 136 -27.71 17.16 23.22
C GLN A 136 -26.20 17.35 23.15
N TRP A 137 -25.69 18.46 23.70
CA TRP A 137 -24.24 18.65 23.88
C TRP A 137 -23.61 17.52 24.69
N SER A 138 -24.31 17.02 25.70
CA SER A 138 -23.87 15.88 26.52
C SER A 138 -23.67 14.61 25.69
N THR A 139 -24.43 14.42 24.60
CA THR A 139 -24.26 13.31 23.64
C THR A 139 -22.96 13.45 22.85
N VAL A 140 -22.64 14.66 22.36
CA VAL A 140 -21.36 14.93 21.69
C VAL A 140 -20.19 14.68 22.65
N GLN A 141 -20.31 15.11 23.90
CA GLN A 141 -19.32 14.84 24.95
C GLN A 141 -19.19 13.34 25.27
N ALA A 142 -20.29 12.60 25.28
CA ALA A 142 -20.28 11.16 25.54
C ALA A 142 -19.55 10.40 24.41
N MET A 143 -19.77 10.76 23.15
CA MET A 143 -19.04 10.21 22.00
C MET A 143 -17.53 10.44 22.11
N ALA A 144 -17.11 11.67 22.41
CA ALA A 144 -15.69 12.00 22.60
C ALA A 144 -15.06 11.24 23.79
N ARG A 145 -15.79 11.14 24.91
CA ARG A 145 -15.34 10.37 26.08
C ARG A 145 -15.20 8.89 25.77
N LEU A 146 -16.16 8.28 25.07
CA LEU A 146 -16.08 6.88 24.66
C LEU A 146 -14.80 6.61 23.85
N LEU A 147 -14.51 7.47 22.87
CA LEU A 147 -13.32 7.36 22.03
C LEU A 147 -12.01 7.50 22.82
N ASN A 148 -11.94 8.51 23.70
CA ASN A 148 -10.77 8.82 24.53
C ASN A 148 -10.53 7.79 25.63
N SER A 149 -11.58 7.14 26.14
CA SER A 149 -11.48 6.06 27.12
C SER A 149 -11.03 4.72 26.51
N GLY A 150 -10.78 4.67 25.20
CA GLY A 150 -10.34 3.44 24.54
C GLY A 150 -11.41 2.35 24.50
N ILE A 151 -12.68 2.71 24.60
CA ILE A 151 -13.80 1.76 24.46
C ILE A 151 -14.23 1.77 23.00
N THR A 152 -14.15 0.61 22.34
CA THR A 152 -14.56 0.46 20.95
C THR A 152 -15.66 -0.60 20.85
N PRO A 153 -16.90 -0.27 20.45
CA PRO A 153 -17.93 -1.28 20.28
C PRO A 153 -17.55 -2.32 19.22
N LEU A 154 -17.93 -3.57 19.46
CA LEU A 154 -17.79 -4.65 18.50
C LEU A 154 -18.91 -4.52 17.45
N VAL A 155 -18.56 -3.96 16.30
CA VAL A 155 -19.54 -3.63 15.24
C VAL A 155 -19.54 -4.71 14.15
N PRO A 156 -20.71 -5.20 13.70
CA PRO A 156 -20.83 -6.16 12.60
C PRO A 156 -20.25 -5.63 11.28
N LEU A 157 -19.57 -6.48 10.51
CA LEU A 157 -18.93 -6.11 9.24
C LEU A 157 -19.93 -5.78 8.11
N ARG A 158 -21.17 -6.31 8.20
CA ARG A 158 -22.20 -6.23 7.16
C ARG A 158 -23.55 -5.78 7.73
N GLY A 159 -24.36 -5.17 6.87
CA GLY A 159 -25.74 -4.77 7.16
C GLY A 159 -26.09 -3.32 6.80
N SER A 160 -25.09 -2.50 6.45
CA SER A 160 -25.32 -1.16 5.91
C SER A 160 -25.40 -1.16 4.38
N ILE A 161 -26.36 -0.40 3.84
CA ILE A 161 -26.43 0.01 2.43
C ILE A 161 -26.08 1.50 2.25
N SER A 162 -25.69 2.19 3.33
CA SER A 162 -25.27 3.60 3.32
C SER A 162 -26.31 4.52 2.64
N ALA A 163 -27.59 4.26 2.93
CA ALA A 163 -28.75 4.86 2.27
C ALA A 163 -29.35 6.00 3.07
N SER A 164 -29.73 5.75 4.33
CA SER A 164 -30.05 6.75 5.35
C SER A 164 -28.88 6.85 6.34
N GLY A 165 -27.66 6.88 5.80
CA GLY A 165 -26.43 6.69 6.56
C GLY A 165 -26.17 5.23 6.91
N ASP A 166 -25.22 5.01 7.82
CA ASP A 166 -24.79 3.72 8.32
C ASP A 166 -25.54 3.35 9.62
N LEU A 167 -26.87 3.30 9.55
CA LEU A 167 -27.79 3.12 10.69
C LEU A 167 -27.41 1.94 11.58
N GLN A 168 -27.32 0.74 11.00
CA GLN A 168 -27.04 -0.48 11.77
C GLN A 168 -25.67 -0.39 12.46
N PRO A 169 -24.55 -0.08 11.78
CA PRO A 169 -23.26 0.11 12.46
C PRO A 169 -23.27 1.18 13.56
N LEU A 170 -23.87 2.36 13.31
CA LEU A 170 -23.93 3.45 14.29
C LEU A 170 -24.83 3.10 15.50
N SER A 171 -25.78 2.19 15.34
CA SER A 171 -26.59 1.70 16.45
C SER A 171 -25.78 0.96 17.52
N TYR A 172 -24.68 0.30 17.15
CA TYR A 172 -23.78 -0.35 18.13
C TYR A 172 -22.98 0.69 18.93
N VAL A 173 -22.65 1.83 18.32
CA VAL A 173 -22.03 2.97 19.03
C VAL A 173 -23.02 3.58 20.02
N ALA A 174 -24.24 3.88 19.58
CA ALA A 174 -25.29 4.38 20.47
C ALA A 174 -25.62 3.38 21.58
N GLY A 175 -25.66 2.08 21.28
CA GLY A 175 -25.88 1.00 22.23
C GLY A 175 -24.77 0.88 23.27
N ALA A 176 -23.51 1.10 22.89
CA ALA A 176 -22.40 1.16 23.83
C ALA A 176 -22.51 2.37 24.77
N LEU A 177 -22.88 3.55 24.26
CA LEU A 177 -23.05 4.77 25.08
C LEU A 177 -24.09 4.60 26.18
N VAL A 178 -25.20 3.92 25.90
CA VAL A 178 -26.28 3.68 26.88
C VAL A 178 -26.05 2.45 27.76
N GLY A 179 -24.90 1.78 27.62
CA GLY A 179 -24.60 0.56 28.36
C GLY A 179 -25.59 -0.57 28.06
N ASN A 180 -25.96 -0.80 26.80
CA ASN A 180 -26.81 -1.93 26.45
C ASN A 180 -26.06 -3.26 26.73
N PRO A 181 -26.56 -4.17 27.59
CA PRO A 181 -25.88 -5.41 27.92
C PRO A 181 -25.72 -6.38 26.74
N GLY A 182 -26.52 -6.23 25.67
CA GLY A 182 -26.38 -7.01 24.43
C GLY A 182 -25.27 -6.50 23.50
N ILE A 183 -24.68 -5.33 23.78
CA ILE A 183 -23.58 -4.77 23.01
C ILE A 183 -22.26 -5.11 23.71
N ARG A 184 -21.30 -5.61 22.95
CA ARG A 184 -19.94 -5.90 23.41
C ARG A 184 -18.98 -4.85 22.89
N CYS A 185 -17.90 -4.61 23.62
CA CYS A 185 -16.87 -3.63 23.31
C CYS A 185 -15.49 -4.23 23.54
N TYR A 186 -14.53 -3.86 22.71
CA TYR A 186 -13.11 -3.94 23.05
C TYR A 186 -12.81 -2.90 24.15
N SER A 187 -12.17 -3.35 25.22
CA SER A 187 -11.77 -2.52 26.37
C SER A 187 -10.39 -2.91 26.88
N GLY A 188 -9.76 -2.09 27.71
CA GLY A 188 -8.42 -2.31 28.27
C GLY A 188 -7.28 -1.62 27.48
N PRO A 189 -6.02 -1.82 27.90
CA PRO A 189 -4.87 -1.17 27.27
C PRO A 189 -4.51 -1.80 25.92
N ALA A 190 -3.77 -1.04 25.09
CA ALA A 190 -3.27 -1.53 23.81
C ALA A 190 -2.46 -2.83 23.97
N GLY A 191 -2.65 -3.77 23.05
CA GLY A 191 -2.01 -5.10 23.08
C GLY A 191 -2.60 -6.10 24.09
N ARG A 192 -3.53 -5.68 24.95
CA ARG A 192 -4.26 -6.54 25.90
C ARG A 192 -5.74 -6.19 25.95
N ARG A 193 -6.32 -5.94 24.78
CA ARG A 193 -7.74 -5.59 24.64
C ARG A 193 -8.59 -6.83 24.86
N GLU A 194 -9.66 -6.69 25.64
CA GLU A 194 -10.64 -7.75 25.91
C GLU A 194 -12.00 -7.36 25.32
N ILE A 195 -12.77 -8.34 24.87
CA ILE A 195 -14.16 -8.14 24.43
C ILE A 195 -15.08 -8.38 25.63
N VAL A 196 -15.72 -7.32 26.12
CA VAL A 196 -16.60 -7.36 27.30
C VAL A 196 -17.95 -6.67 27.01
N PRO A 197 -19.02 -6.97 27.76
CA PRO A 197 -20.28 -6.23 27.66
C PRO A 197 -20.11 -4.72 27.90
N ALA A 198 -20.89 -3.89 27.20
CA ALA A 198 -20.80 -2.43 27.27
C ALA A 198 -20.92 -1.87 28.71
N PRO A 199 -21.84 -2.33 29.59
CA PRO A 199 -21.88 -1.90 30.99
C PRO A 199 -20.55 -2.09 31.72
N GLN A 200 -19.88 -3.22 31.49
CA GLN A 200 -18.61 -3.54 32.12
C GLN A 200 -17.49 -2.64 31.58
N ALA A 201 -17.45 -2.40 30.26
CA ALA A 201 -16.49 -1.50 29.66
C ALA A 201 -16.62 -0.06 30.20
N LEU A 202 -17.86 0.45 30.28
CA LEU A 202 -18.14 1.79 30.82
C LEU A 202 -17.73 1.90 32.29
N ALA A 203 -18.15 0.95 33.13
CA ALA A 203 -17.81 0.93 34.55
C ALA A 203 -16.29 0.87 34.78
N ALA A 204 -15.56 0.06 34.01
CA ALA A 204 -14.10 -0.04 34.09
C ALA A 204 -13.38 1.27 33.73
N ALA A 205 -14.00 2.11 32.88
CA ALA A 205 -13.49 3.43 32.53
C ALA A 205 -14.02 4.57 33.43
N GLY A 206 -14.82 4.26 34.46
CA GLY A 206 -15.46 5.26 35.32
C GLY A 206 -16.52 6.10 34.59
N LEU A 207 -17.13 5.56 33.54
CA LEU A 207 -18.19 6.19 32.78
C LEU A 207 -19.55 5.60 33.17
N GLU A 208 -20.54 6.48 33.35
CA GLU A 208 -21.94 6.08 33.54
C GLU A 208 -22.65 5.93 32.19
N PRO A 209 -23.65 5.02 32.08
CA PRO A 209 -24.52 4.94 30.91
C PRO A 209 -25.15 6.30 30.56
N HIS A 210 -24.98 6.73 29.32
CA HIS A 210 -25.47 8.03 28.85
C HIS A 210 -26.99 8.01 28.67
N GLN A 211 -27.65 9.10 29.06
CA GLN A 211 -29.10 9.26 28.88
C GLN A 211 -29.39 10.08 27.62
N PHE A 212 -30.07 9.45 26.67
CA PHE A 212 -30.50 10.11 25.43
C PHE A 212 -31.81 10.89 25.60
N SER A 213 -31.90 12.01 24.89
CA SER A 213 -33.12 12.75 24.59
C SER A 213 -33.82 12.21 23.34
N ALA A 214 -34.91 12.88 22.95
CA ALA A 214 -35.80 12.47 21.88
C ALA A 214 -35.07 12.25 20.53
N LYS A 215 -34.20 13.19 20.12
CA LYS A 215 -33.52 13.11 18.81
C LYS A 215 -32.14 12.45 18.86
N ASP A 216 -31.54 12.27 20.03
CA ASP A 216 -30.19 11.70 20.14
C ASP A 216 -30.05 10.32 19.47
N HIS A 217 -31.07 9.47 19.57
CA HIS A 217 -31.08 8.15 18.96
C HIS A 217 -30.87 8.26 17.44
N LEU A 218 -31.81 8.90 16.73
CA LEU A 218 -31.69 9.06 15.28
C LEU A 218 -30.48 9.93 14.91
N GLY A 219 -30.21 10.97 15.70
CA GLY A 219 -29.08 11.85 15.50
C GLY A 219 -27.73 11.13 15.59
N ILE A 220 -27.56 10.05 16.34
CA ILE A 220 -26.31 9.27 16.27
C ILE A 220 -26.31 8.37 15.03
N LEU A 221 -27.45 7.73 14.74
CA LEU A 221 -27.56 6.68 13.73
C LEU A 221 -27.54 7.20 12.28
N ASN A 222 -28.17 8.34 12.04
CA ASN A 222 -28.43 8.84 10.70
C ASN A 222 -27.24 9.66 10.21
N GLY A 223 -26.28 8.99 9.57
CA GLY A 223 -25.12 9.63 8.97
C GLY A 223 -24.13 8.66 8.34
N THR A 224 -23.23 9.18 7.51
CA THR A 224 -22.33 8.41 6.63
C THR A 224 -20.99 8.02 7.29
N ALA A 225 -20.93 8.06 8.62
CA ALA A 225 -19.67 8.09 9.35
C ALA A 225 -18.81 6.82 9.18
N PHE A 226 -19.41 5.63 9.08
CA PHE A 226 -18.63 4.40 8.81
C PHE A 226 -18.12 4.35 7.38
N SER A 227 -18.93 4.77 6.42
CA SER A 227 -18.54 4.88 5.02
C SER A 227 -17.38 5.86 4.86
N ALA A 228 -17.48 7.04 5.47
CA ALA A 228 -16.43 8.06 5.45
C ALA A 228 -15.17 7.61 6.22
N ALA A 229 -15.32 6.88 7.33
CA ALA A 229 -14.21 6.32 8.08
C ALA A 229 -13.40 5.33 7.27
N VAL A 230 -14.07 4.34 6.67
CA VAL A 230 -13.43 3.34 5.81
C VAL A 230 -12.77 4.00 4.59
N ALA A 231 -13.44 4.96 3.96
CA ALA A 231 -12.89 5.71 2.85
C ALA A 231 -11.64 6.54 3.23
N SER A 232 -11.66 7.18 4.41
CA SER A 232 -10.53 7.96 4.93
C SER A 232 -9.32 7.07 5.19
N LEU A 233 -9.52 5.94 5.86
CA LEU A 233 -8.46 4.96 6.12
C LEU A 233 -7.91 4.39 4.80
N ALA A 234 -8.78 4.04 3.86
CA ALA A 234 -8.37 3.53 2.56
C ALA A 234 -7.55 4.55 1.77
N LEU A 235 -7.97 5.83 1.73
CA LEU A 235 -7.23 6.88 1.01
C LEU A 235 -5.86 7.17 1.61
N TYR A 236 -5.74 7.11 2.94
CA TYR A 236 -4.46 7.27 3.61
C TYR A 236 -3.45 6.18 3.18
N GLU A 237 -3.89 4.93 3.14
CA GLU A 237 -3.05 3.82 2.65
C GLU A 237 -2.78 3.92 1.14
N ALA A 238 -3.81 4.25 0.36
CA ALA A 238 -3.71 4.38 -1.09
C ALA A 238 -2.70 5.45 -1.53
N GLY A 239 -2.68 6.60 -0.82
CA GLY A 239 -1.70 7.65 -1.06
C GLY A 239 -0.26 7.17 -0.84
N THR A 240 -0.01 6.42 0.23
CA THR A 240 1.31 5.83 0.49
C THR A 240 1.70 4.84 -0.61
N LEU A 241 0.80 3.92 -1.00
CA LEU A 241 1.09 2.94 -2.04
C LEU A 241 1.29 3.58 -3.43
N ALA A 242 0.60 4.68 -3.74
CA ALA A 242 0.78 5.42 -4.99
C ALA A 242 2.15 6.11 -5.06
N LEU A 243 2.63 6.66 -3.94
CA LEU A 243 3.99 7.20 -3.84
C LEU A 243 5.04 6.09 -3.89
N LEU A 244 4.80 4.99 -3.18
CA LEU A 244 5.69 3.83 -3.18
C LEU A 244 5.79 3.17 -4.57
N ALA A 245 4.71 3.16 -5.36
CA ALA A 245 4.75 2.69 -6.74
C ALA A 245 5.71 3.50 -7.62
N GLN A 246 5.84 4.81 -7.38
CA GLN A 246 6.80 5.67 -8.08
C GLN A 246 8.24 5.37 -7.62
N VAL A 247 8.44 5.12 -6.31
CA VAL A 247 9.74 4.65 -5.77
C VAL A 247 10.13 3.29 -6.37
N CYS A 248 9.22 2.33 -6.40
CA CYS A 248 9.45 1.02 -7.03
C CYS A 248 9.74 1.15 -8.53
N THR A 249 9.06 2.06 -9.23
CA THR A 249 9.33 2.33 -10.65
C THR A 249 10.75 2.88 -10.84
N ALA A 250 11.19 3.83 -10.00
CA ALA A 250 12.56 4.35 -10.05
C ALA A 250 13.60 3.26 -9.75
N MET A 251 13.40 2.46 -8.69
CA MET A 251 14.25 1.30 -8.40
C MET A 251 14.25 0.28 -9.54
N GLY A 252 13.11 0.07 -10.19
CA GLY A 252 12.95 -0.78 -11.38
C GLY A 252 13.75 -0.26 -12.57
N THR A 253 13.73 1.05 -12.80
CA THR A 253 14.58 1.71 -13.79
C THR A 253 16.05 1.49 -13.49
N GLU A 254 16.50 1.61 -12.24
CA GLU A 254 17.89 1.29 -11.86
C GLU A 254 18.23 -0.19 -12.07
N ALA A 255 17.36 -1.10 -11.64
CA ALA A 255 17.56 -2.55 -11.77
C ALA A 255 17.59 -3.01 -13.24
N LEU A 256 16.81 -2.36 -14.12
CA LEU A 256 16.77 -2.62 -15.56
C LEU A 256 17.76 -1.78 -16.35
N LEU A 257 18.60 -0.95 -15.71
CA LEU A 257 19.51 -0.01 -16.38
C LEU A 257 18.78 0.91 -17.38
N GLY A 258 17.55 1.30 -17.05
CA GLY A 258 16.66 2.10 -17.88
C GLY A 258 17.02 3.58 -17.90
N ALA A 259 16.31 4.33 -18.74
CA ALA A 259 16.56 5.74 -19.03
C ALA A 259 15.69 6.68 -18.20
N GLN A 260 16.33 7.57 -17.46
CA GLN A 260 15.68 8.69 -16.75
C GLN A 260 14.97 9.64 -17.72
N ALA A 261 15.49 9.78 -18.95
CA ALA A 261 14.98 10.64 -20.03
C ALA A 261 13.47 10.45 -20.33
N SER A 262 12.92 9.26 -20.09
CA SER A 262 11.47 8.97 -20.22
C SER A 262 10.59 9.89 -19.36
N HIS A 263 11.16 10.46 -18.29
CA HIS A 263 10.49 11.34 -17.34
C HIS A 263 10.91 12.80 -17.45
N HIS A 264 11.60 13.17 -18.53
CA HIS A 264 12.11 14.52 -18.72
C HIS A 264 10.98 15.57 -18.64
N PRO A 265 11.16 16.71 -17.94
CA PRO A 265 10.12 17.72 -17.74
C PRO A 265 9.47 18.23 -19.04
N PHE A 266 10.22 18.28 -20.15
CA PHE A 266 9.70 18.65 -21.46
C PHE A 266 8.52 17.77 -21.91
N ILE A 267 8.60 16.44 -21.67
CA ILE A 267 7.55 15.49 -22.06
C ILE A 267 6.25 15.80 -21.30
N GLY A 268 6.35 16.09 -20.00
CA GLY A 268 5.22 16.53 -19.19
C GLY A 268 4.67 17.88 -19.64
N SER A 269 5.54 18.83 -19.98
CA SER A 269 5.12 20.18 -20.40
C SER A 269 4.36 20.20 -21.73
N THR A 270 4.64 19.25 -22.64
CA THR A 270 3.97 19.15 -23.94
C THR A 270 2.65 18.38 -23.89
N ARG A 271 2.47 17.52 -22.89
CA ARG A 271 1.18 16.85 -22.56
C ARG A 271 0.87 17.01 -21.07
N PRO A 272 0.35 18.17 -20.62
CA PRO A 272 0.37 18.59 -19.23
C PRO A 272 -0.83 18.07 -18.41
N HIS A 273 -1.09 16.76 -18.43
CA HIS A 273 -2.00 16.15 -17.46
C HIS A 273 -1.35 16.26 -16.06
N PRO A 274 -2.00 16.88 -15.05
CA PRO A 274 -1.36 17.18 -13.77
C PRO A 274 -0.73 15.95 -13.09
N GLY A 275 -1.43 14.82 -13.05
CA GLY A 275 -0.91 13.61 -12.43
C GLY A 275 0.27 13.01 -13.21
N GLN A 276 0.26 13.10 -14.54
CA GLN A 276 1.38 12.67 -15.37
C GLN A 276 2.61 13.54 -15.10
N VAL A 277 2.44 14.85 -15.04
CA VAL A 277 3.52 15.81 -14.77
C VAL A 277 4.12 15.55 -13.39
N GLU A 278 3.27 15.34 -12.38
CA GLU A 278 3.72 15.03 -11.02
C GLU A 278 4.48 13.70 -10.96
N ALA A 279 3.91 12.63 -11.51
CA ALA A 279 4.56 11.31 -11.52
C ALA A 279 5.90 11.34 -12.28
N ALA A 280 5.97 12.04 -13.41
CA ALA A 280 7.21 12.21 -14.16
C ALA A 280 8.26 12.99 -13.35
N ARG A 281 7.88 14.13 -12.76
CA ARG A 281 8.78 14.94 -11.93
C ARG A 281 9.34 14.14 -10.75
N ASN A 282 8.47 13.37 -10.09
CA ASN A 282 8.84 12.54 -8.96
C ASN A 282 9.82 11.45 -9.37
N THR A 283 9.51 10.64 -10.40
CA THR A 283 10.42 9.59 -10.90
C THR A 283 11.74 10.17 -11.41
N TRP A 284 11.70 11.32 -12.09
CA TRP A 284 12.91 12.05 -12.51
C TRP A 284 13.82 12.38 -11.31
N SER A 285 13.26 12.97 -10.26
CA SER A 285 14.01 13.33 -9.04
C SER A 285 14.47 12.11 -8.24
N LEU A 286 13.69 11.02 -8.22
CA LEU A 286 14.06 9.78 -7.54
C LEU A 286 15.33 9.13 -8.12
N LEU A 287 15.57 9.33 -9.43
CA LEU A 287 16.71 8.78 -10.15
C LEU A 287 17.96 9.68 -10.12
N ASP A 288 17.86 10.89 -9.56
CA ASP A 288 18.96 11.84 -9.56
C ASP A 288 20.18 11.30 -8.81
N GLY A 289 21.35 11.34 -9.46
CA GLY A 289 22.59 10.77 -8.93
C GLY A 289 22.70 9.24 -8.96
N SER A 290 21.81 8.52 -9.67
CA SER A 290 21.97 7.08 -9.88
C SER A 290 23.24 6.77 -10.68
N ARG A 291 23.91 5.66 -10.35
CA ARG A 291 25.02 5.09 -11.13
C ARG A 291 24.61 3.83 -11.88
N LEU A 292 23.35 3.40 -11.75
CA LEU A 292 22.80 2.24 -12.47
C LEU A 292 21.87 2.67 -13.61
N ALA A 293 20.95 3.61 -13.36
CA ALA A 293 20.10 4.15 -14.41
C ALA A 293 20.90 5.04 -15.37
N VAL A 294 20.49 5.06 -16.64
CA VAL A 294 21.01 6.01 -17.63
C VAL A 294 20.39 7.38 -17.34
N CYS A 295 21.18 8.24 -16.71
CA CYS A 295 20.76 9.57 -16.28
C CYS A 295 21.17 10.64 -17.30
N GLY A 296 20.38 11.72 -17.38
CA GLY A 296 20.59 12.80 -18.35
C GLY A 296 19.84 12.60 -19.67
N GLU A 297 20.28 13.32 -20.70
CA GLU A 297 19.73 13.19 -22.06
C GLU A 297 20.17 11.87 -22.70
N GLU A 298 19.32 11.32 -23.57
CA GLU A 298 19.71 10.14 -24.34
C GLU A 298 20.88 10.51 -25.27
N GLU A 299 21.95 9.72 -25.23
CA GLU A 299 23.07 9.87 -26.16
C GLU A 299 22.62 9.61 -27.61
N GLU A 300 22.99 10.52 -28.50
CA GLU A 300 22.94 10.26 -29.94
C GLU A 300 24.00 9.20 -30.29
N ARG A 301 23.60 8.18 -31.05
CA ARG A 301 24.47 7.07 -31.46
C ARG A 301 24.41 6.87 -32.96
N GLY A 302 25.53 6.52 -33.57
CA GLY A 302 25.57 6.15 -34.98
C GLY A 302 24.79 4.87 -35.27
N LEU A 303 24.31 4.70 -36.51
CA LEU A 303 23.53 3.50 -36.90
C LEU A 303 24.27 2.18 -36.63
N ASP A 304 25.60 2.16 -36.82
CA ASP A 304 26.41 0.96 -36.58
C ASP A 304 26.63 0.66 -35.09
N GLU A 305 26.68 1.70 -34.25
CA GLU A 305 26.86 1.59 -32.79
C GLU A 305 25.58 1.12 -32.09
N ASP A 306 24.41 1.53 -32.61
CA ASP A 306 23.11 1.19 -32.05
C ASP A 306 22.52 -0.12 -32.62
N ARG A 307 23.14 -0.68 -33.68
CA ARG A 307 22.62 -1.85 -34.40
C ARG A 307 22.45 -3.06 -33.48
N GLY A 308 21.22 -3.58 -33.43
CA GLY A 308 20.87 -4.77 -32.66
C GLY A 308 20.67 -4.53 -31.16
N THR A 309 20.78 -3.27 -30.71
CA THR A 309 20.49 -2.87 -29.33
C THR A 309 19.08 -2.29 -29.25
N LEU A 310 18.37 -2.60 -28.16
CA LEU A 310 17.04 -2.02 -27.93
C LEU A 310 17.19 -0.53 -27.61
N ARG A 311 16.75 0.34 -28.53
CA ARG A 311 16.89 1.80 -28.38
C ARG A 311 16.10 2.40 -27.22
N GLN A 312 14.93 1.84 -26.90
CA GLN A 312 14.03 2.40 -25.90
C GLN A 312 13.61 1.36 -24.86
N ASP A 313 13.43 1.81 -23.62
CA ASP A 313 12.80 0.99 -22.59
C ASP A 313 11.39 0.56 -23.02
N ARG A 314 10.94 -0.59 -22.49
CA ARG A 314 9.56 -1.03 -22.67
C ARG A 314 8.60 -0.16 -21.86
N TYR A 315 7.32 -0.29 -22.17
CA TYR A 315 6.28 0.61 -21.68
C TYR A 315 6.14 0.60 -20.15
N ALA A 316 6.38 -0.54 -19.50
CA ALA A 316 6.30 -0.66 -18.05
C ALA A 316 7.20 0.34 -17.31
N LEU A 317 8.33 0.73 -17.90
CA LEU A 317 9.15 1.85 -17.40
C LEU A 317 8.81 3.16 -18.11
N ARG A 318 8.92 3.19 -19.44
CA ARG A 318 8.89 4.43 -20.22
C ARG A 318 7.57 5.18 -20.16
N THR A 319 6.45 4.46 -20.04
CA THR A 319 5.11 5.08 -19.97
C THR A 319 4.54 5.11 -18.55
N SER A 320 5.35 4.84 -17.53
CA SER A 320 4.88 4.72 -16.14
C SER A 320 4.25 6.01 -15.62
N ALA A 321 4.77 7.19 -15.97
CA ALA A 321 4.18 8.48 -15.58
C ALA A 321 2.80 8.70 -16.20
N GLN A 322 2.63 8.33 -17.47
CA GLN A 322 1.36 8.41 -18.19
C GLN A 322 0.34 7.40 -17.66
N TRP A 323 0.80 6.26 -17.16
CA TRP A 323 -0.03 5.21 -16.57
C TRP A 323 -0.48 5.54 -15.14
N LEU A 324 0.44 6.04 -14.31
CA LEU A 324 0.17 6.40 -12.92
C LEU A 324 -0.60 7.72 -12.79
N GLY A 325 -0.39 8.65 -13.73
CA GLY A 325 -0.94 10.01 -13.66
C GLY A 325 -2.45 10.09 -13.43
N PRO A 326 -3.29 9.41 -14.24
CA PRO A 326 -4.74 9.40 -14.02
C PRO A 326 -5.14 8.88 -12.63
N GLY A 327 -4.44 7.87 -12.11
CA GLY A 327 -4.70 7.34 -10.77
C GLY A 327 -4.34 8.33 -9.65
N VAL A 328 -3.28 9.13 -9.83
CA VAL A 328 -2.95 10.23 -8.91
C VAL A 328 -4.06 11.28 -8.91
N GLU A 329 -4.58 11.66 -10.08
CA GLU A 329 -5.70 12.61 -10.19
C GLU A 329 -6.99 12.09 -9.53
N ASP A 330 -7.29 10.80 -9.70
CA ASP A 330 -8.44 10.15 -9.07
C ASP A 330 -8.30 10.09 -7.53
N LEU A 331 -7.11 9.78 -7.02
CA LEU A 331 -6.82 9.79 -5.58
C LEU A 331 -6.99 11.18 -4.98
N LEU A 332 -6.49 12.23 -5.64
CA LEU A 332 -6.62 13.62 -5.16
C LEU A 332 -8.08 14.08 -5.15
N ARG A 333 -8.86 13.71 -6.18
CA ARG A 333 -10.30 14.01 -6.24
C ARG A 333 -11.08 13.29 -5.13
N ALA A 334 -10.78 12.01 -4.92
CA ALA A 334 -11.37 11.22 -3.86
C ALA A 334 -10.98 11.78 -2.48
N TRP A 335 -9.73 12.19 -2.28
CA TRP A 335 -9.26 12.86 -1.06
C TRP A 335 -10.08 14.10 -0.74
N ALA A 336 -10.26 15.00 -1.72
CA ALA A 336 -11.07 16.21 -1.53
C ALA A 336 -12.53 15.87 -1.19
N THR A 337 -13.11 14.86 -1.85
CA THR A 337 -14.49 14.44 -1.64
C THR A 337 -14.71 13.87 -0.25
N VAL A 338 -13.84 12.95 0.18
CA VAL A 338 -13.92 12.32 1.52
C VAL A 338 -13.62 13.35 2.61
N GLN A 339 -12.64 14.23 2.41
CA GLN A 339 -12.34 15.33 3.33
C GLN A 339 -13.55 16.25 3.55
N LEU A 340 -14.29 16.56 2.49
CA LEU A 340 -15.53 17.35 2.58
C LEU A 340 -16.62 16.59 3.34
N GLU A 341 -16.82 15.30 3.05
CA GLU A 341 -17.79 14.45 3.74
C GLU A 341 -17.51 14.39 5.25
N CYS A 342 -16.24 14.21 5.66
CA CYS A 342 -15.82 14.19 7.06
C CYS A 342 -16.15 15.48 7.83
N ASN A 343 -16.35 16.58 7.11
CA ASN A 343 -16.68 17.91 7.64
C ASN A 343 -18.05 18.40 7.19
N SER A 344 -18.96 17.46 6.90
CA SER A 344 -20.35 17.74 6.53
C SER A 344 -21.31 17.29 7.62
N THR A 345 -22.49 17.90 7.69
CA THR A 345 -23.59 17.32 8.48
C THR A 345 -24.33 16.32 7.61
N THR A 346 -24.11 15.03 7.89
CA THR A 346 -24.87 13.93 7.30
C THR A 346 -25.90 13.47 8.30
N ASP A 347 -27.12 14.01 8.24
CA ASP A 347 -28.24 13.70 9.15
C ASP A 347 -29.58 14.12 8.51
N ASN A 348 -30.69 13.64 9.07
CA ASN A 348 -32.05 14.07 8.77
C ASN A 348 -33.02 13.79 9.94
N PRO A 349 -33.94 14.72 10.26
CA PRO A 349 -34.00 16.07 9.74
C PRO A 349 -32.88 16.95 10.31
N LEU A 350 -32.57 18.02 9.59
CA LEU A 350 -31.63 19.05 9.99
C LEU A 350 -32.36 20.17 10.72
N VAL A 351 -31.67 20.82 11.66
CA VAL A 351 -32.15 21.98 12.38
C VAL A 351 -31.24 23.16 12.06
N ASP A 352 -31.82 24.28 11.63
CA ASP A 352 -31.09 25.53 11.54
C ASP A 352 -31.02 26.16 12.94
N PRO A 353 -29.83 26.23 13.58
CA PRO A 353 -29.70 26.77 14.93
C PRO A 353 -30.02 28.27 15.03
N GLN A 354 -30.01 29.01 13.91
CA GLN A 354 -30.29 30.45 13.90
C GLN A 354 -31.79 30.72 13.92
N THR A 355 -32.57 29.94 13.17
CA THR A 355 -34.02 30.15 13.01
C THR A 355 -34.86 29.16 13.83
N GLY A 356 -34.28 28.04 14.26
CA GLY A 356 -34.99 26.91 14.85
C GLY A 356 -35.82 26.10 13.85
N THR A 357 -35.67 26.36 12.54
CA THR A 357 -36.42 25.68 11.48
C THR A 357 -35.91 24.26 11.28
N VAL A 358 -36.84 23.31 11.12
CA VAL A 358 -36.52 21.91 10.84
C VAL A 358 -36.66 21.66 9.33
N HIS A 359 -35.58 21.18 8.72
CA HIS A 359 -35.48 20.87 7.30
C HIS A 359 -35.39 19.36 7.07
N HIS A 360 -36.18 18.86 6.12
CA HIS A 360 -36.14 17.46 5.69
C HIS A 360 -35.37 17.34 4.38
N GLY A 361 -34.42 16.42 4.32
CA GLY A 361 -33.54 16.24 3.16
C GLY A 361 -32.86 14.88 3.13
N GLY A 362 -31.89 14.73 2.21
CA GLY A 362 -31.21 13.47 1.91
C GLY A 362 -29.70 13.46 2.17
N ASN A 363 -29.19 14.32 3.06
CA ASN A 363 -27.75 14.45 3.35
C ASN A 363 -27.09 13.17 3.91
N PHE A 364 -27.88 12.15 4.18
CA PHE A 364 -27.45 10.83 4.61
C PHE A 364 -27.04 9.90 3.44
N GLN A 365 -27.23 10.34 2.18
CA GLN A 365 -26.97 9.55 0.98
C GLN A 365 -25.50 9.68 0.55
N ALA A 366 -24.75 8.57 0.54
CA ALA A 366 -23.29 8.59 0.40
C ALA A 366 -22.76 8.21 -1.01
N LEU A 367 -23.50 8.51 -2.09
CA LEU A 367 -23.08 8.10 -3.44
C LEU A 367 -21.74 8.73 -3.86
N SER A 368 -21.43 9.92 -3.35
CA SER A 368 -20.12 10.60 -3.48
C SER A 368 -18.97 9.72 -3.01
N LEU A 369 -19.13 9.04 -1.87
CA LEU A 369 -18.14 8.13 -1.30
C LEU A 369 -18.03 6.84 -2.12
N ALA A 370 -19.15 6.25 -2.52
CA ALA A 370 -19.15 5.02 -3.32
C ALA A 370 -18.42 5.22 -4.66
N SER A 371 -18.72 6.32 -5.36
CA SER A 371 -18.07 6.72 -6.61
C SER A 371 -16.57 7.00 -6.41
N SER A 372 -16.20 7.68 -5.32
CA SER A 372 -14.79 7.93 -4.99
C SER A 372 -14.03 6.61 -4.78
N MET A 373 -14.58 5.70 -3.98
CA MET A 373 -13.96 4.41 -3.70
C MET A 373 -13.83 3.51 -4.93
N GLU A 374 -14.75 3.62 -5.89
CA GLU A 374 -14.66 2.90 -7.17
C GLU A 374 -13.51 3.39 -8.05
N HIS A 375 -13.33 4.72 -8.19
CA HIS A 375 -12.19 5.28 -8.92
C HIS A 375 -10.86 4.96 -8.23
N VAL A 376 -10.81 5.04 -6.90
CA VAL A 376 -9.63 4.64 -6.12
C VAL A 376 -9.31 3.17 -6.39
N ARG A 377 -10.29 2.28 -6.28
CA ARG A 377 -10.08 0.84 -6.47
C ARG A 377 -9.61 0.49 -7.88
N LEU A 378 -10.13 1.17 -8.91
CA LEU A 378 -9.64 1.04 -10.28
C LEU A 378 -8.19 1.52 -10.40
N SER A 379 -7.85 2.65 -9.77
CA SER A 379 -6.48 3.18 -9.74
C SER A 379 -5.49 2.21 -9.09
N LEU A 380 -5.88 1.57 -7.99
CA LEU A 380 -5.07 0.52 -7.35
C LEU A 380 -4.80 -0.66 -8.29
N ALA A 381 -5.80 -1.09 -9.06
CA ALA A 381 -5.64 -2.15 -10.05
C ALA A 381 -4.69 -1.76 -11.19
N HIS A 382 -4.74 -0.50 -11.65
CA HIS A 382 -3.78 0.02 -12.61
C HIS A 382 -2.35 0.04 -12.03
N ILE A 383 -2.16 0.51 -10.80
CA ILE A 383 -0.85 0.48 -10.13
C ILE A 383 -0.32 -0.95 -10.05
N GLY A 384 -1.13 -1.89 -9.57
CA GLY A 384 -0.73 -3.30 -9.48
C GLY A 384 -0.35 -3.89 -10.83
N LYS A 385 -1.09 -3.58 -11.90
CA LYS A 385 -0.77 -4.04 -13.25
C LYS A 385 0.57 -3.50 -13.76
N LEU A 386 0.87 -2.23 -13.48
CA LEU A 386 2.15 -1.62 -13.87
C LEU A 386 3.32 -2.32 -13.16
N LEU A 387 3.25 -2.42 -11.83
CA LEU A 387 4.32 -3.01 -11.04
C LEU A 387 4.51 -4.50 -11.35
N PHE A 388 3.43 -5.25 -11.60
CA PHE A 388 3.54 -6.62 -12.07
C PHE A 388 4.26 -6.71 -13.42
N ALA A 389 3.94 -5.84 -14.38
CA ALA A 389 4.63 -5.81 -15.68
C ALA A 389 6.13 -5.49 -15.53
N GLN A 390 6.48 -4.54 -14.65
CA GLN A 390 7.89 -4.22 -14.35
C GLN A 390 8.60 -5.42 -13.68
N SER A 391 7.94 -6.11 -12.75
CA SER A 391 8.46 -7.31 -12.09
C SER A 391 8.72 -8.44 -13.10
N THR A 392 7.75 -8.76 -13.96
CA THR A 392 7.91 -9.80 -14.98
C THR A 392 9.03 -9.47 -15.97
N GLU A 393 9.19 -8.21 -16.36
CA GLU A 393 10.31 -7.76 -17.20
C GLU A 393 11.67 -7.96 -16.51
N LEU A 394 11.74 -7.70 -15.20
CA LEU A 394 12.97 -7.86 -14.40
C LEU A 394 13.34 -9.33 -14.15
N LEU A 395 12.34 -10.20 -14.00
CA LEU A 395 12.55 -11.63 -13.73
C LEU A 395 12.93 -12.44 -14.99
N ASN A 396 12.68 -11.90 -16.18
CA ASN A 396 12.93 -12.58 -17.45
C ASN A 396 14.30 -12.23 -18.05
N PRO A 397 15.22 -13.20 -18.24
CA PRO A 397 16.56 -12.95 -18.75
C PRO A 397 16.56 -12.40 -20.19
N ALA A 398 15.50 -12.62 -20.97
CA ALA A 398 15.36 -12.07 -22.30
C ALA A 398 15.09 -10.54 -22.31
N THR A 399 14.72 -9.98 -21.17
CA THR A 399 14.29 -8.57 -21.06
C THR A 399 15.04 -7.77 -20.01
N ASN A 400 15.65 -8.44 -19.02
CA ASN A 400 16.26 -7.82 -17.85
C ASN A 400 17.73 -7.37 -18.00
N ARG A 401 18.29 -7.45 -19.21
CA ARG A 401 19.64 -6.96 -19.55
C ARG A 401 20.76 -7.60 -18.72
N GLY A 402 20.88 -8.93 -18.78
CA GLY A 402 22.04 -9.67 -18.28
C GLY A 402 21.93 -10.19 -16.85
N LEU A 403 20.77 -10.06 -16.20
CA LEU A 403 20.50 -10.72 -14.94
C LEU A 403 20.09 -12.19 -15.16
N ALA A 404 20.34 -13.03 -14.17
CA ALA A 404 19.99 -14.44 -14.20
C ALA A 404 18.46 -14.66 -14.23
N PRO A 405 17.96 -15.78 -14.77
CA PRO A 405 16.53 -16.09 -14.74
C PRO A 405 16.00 -16.10 -13.32
N SER A 406 14.86 -15.45 -13.10
CA SER A 406 14.21 -15.35 -11.79
C SER A 406 15.10 -14.76 -10.68
N LEU A 407 16.21 -14.08 -11.05
CA LEU A 407 17.19 -13.46 -10.15
C LEU A 407 17.94 -14.46 -9.24
N ALA A 408 18.28 -15.62 -9.79
CA ALA A 408 19.20 -16.57 -9.16
C ALA A 408 20.55 -15.90 -8.86
N SER A 409 21.01 -15.99 -7.61
CA SER A 409 22.31 -15.47 -7.15
C SER A 409 23.44 -16.49 -7.27
N THR A 410 23.08 -17.77 -7.33
CA THR A 410 23.98 -18.90 -7.58
C THR A 410 23.69 -19.51 -8.96
N ASP A 411 24.00 -20.78 -9.16
CA ASP A 411 23.84 -21.47 -10.44
C ASP A 411 22.35 -21.67 -10.80
N PRO A 412 21.89 -21.12 -11.95
CA PRO A 412 20.48 -21.16 -12.35
C PRO A 412 19.85 -22.55 -12.42
N ALA A 413 20.64 -23.61 -12.63
CA ALA A 413 20.10 -24.97 -12.66
C ALA A 413 19.54 -25.43 -11.30
N LEU A 414 20.04 -24.86 -10.20
CA LEU A 414 19.71 -25.25 -8.83
C LEU A 414 19.11 -24.12 -7.99
N ASN A 415 19.00 -22.91 -8.53
CA ASN A 415 18.45 -21.75 -7.83
C ASN A 415 17.36 -21.07 -8.67
N TYR A 416 16.12 -21.14 -8.18
CA TYR A 416 14.94 -20.58 -8.85
C TYR A 416 14.45 -19.26 -8.24
N ALA A 417 15.07 -18.83 -7.13
CA ALA A 417 14.86 -17.56 -6.43
C ALA A 417 13.41 -17.03 -6.51
N CYS A 418 13.18 -15.95 -7.25
CA CYS A 418 11.92 -15.21 -7.25
C CYS A 418 10.83 -15.82 -8.16
N LYS A 419 11.02 -17.03 -8.71
CA LYS A 419 10.00 -17.69 -9.56
C LYS A 419 8.66 -17.87 -8.85
N GLY A 420 8.70 -18.21 -7.57
CA GLY A 420 7.48 -18.32 -6.75
C GLY A 420 6.76 -16.97 -6.56
N LEU A 421 7.52 -15.88 -6.44
CA LEU A 421 6.96 -14.53 -6.33
C LEU A 421 6.32 -14.06 -7.64
N ASP A 422 6.85 -14.44 -8.81
CA ASP A 422 6.24 -14.14 -10.10
C ASP A 422 4.82 -14.73 -10.19
N ILE A 423 4.69 -16.01 -9.82
CA ILE A 423 3.41 -16.74 -9.78
C ILE A 423 2.45 -16.08 -8.79
N ALA A 424 2.94 -15.76 -7.58
CA ALA A 424 2.14 -15.09 -6.56
C ALA A 424 1.65 -13.70 -7.04
N CYS A 425 2.53 -12.90 -7.64
CA CYS A 425 2.17 -11.58 -8.17
C CYS A 425 1.16 -11.67 -9.32
N ALA A 426 1.24 -12.71 -10.16
CA ALA A 426 0.23 -12.95 -11.19
C ALA A 426 -1.16 -13.20 -10.57
N ALA A 427 -1.23 -14.00 -9.50
CA ALA A 427 -2.47 -14.24 -8.77
C ALA A 427 -3.00 -12.95 -8.11
N TYR A 428 -2.14 -12.20 -7.40
CA TYR A 428 -2.52 -10.94 -6.77
C TYR A 428 -3.03 -9.92 -7.79
N CYS A 429 -2.36 -9.79 -8.94
CA CYS A 429 -2.77 -8.88 -10.01
C CYS A 429 -4.12 -9.28 -10.60
N ALA A 430 -4.37 -10.57 -10.82
CA ALA A 430 -5.64 -11.05 -11.37
C ALA A 430 -6.83 -10.76 -10.43
N GLU A 431 -6.67 -11.06 -9.14
CA GLU A 431 -7.70 -10.81 -8.13
C GLU A 431 -7.94 -9.30 -7.93
N LEU A 432 -6.87 -8.51 -7.90
CA LEU A 432 -6.94 -7.06 -7.80
C LEU A 432 -7.69 -6.42 -8.99
N GLN A 433 -7.46 -6.92 -10.20
CA GLN A 433 -8.17 -6.47 -11.40
C GLN A 433 -9.66 -6.84 -11.38
N TRP A 434 -10.01 -8.02 -10.85
CA TRP A 434 -11.41 -8.40 -10.67
C TRP A 434 -12.13 -7.49 -9.66
N LEU A 435 -11.47 -7.13 -8.56
CA LEU A 435 -12.01 -6.21 -7.55
C LEU A 435 -12.30 -4.81 -8.09
N ALA A 436 -11.71 -4.41 -9.22
CA ALA A 436 -11.95 -3.10 -9.84
C ALA A 436 -13.40 -2.91 -10.34
N ALA A 437 -14.21 -3.97 -10.39
CA ALA A 437 -15.63 -3.87 -10.74
C ALA A 437 -16.41 -2.92 -9.80
N PRO A 438 -17.36 -2.13 -10.32
CA PRO A 438 -18.17 -1.23 -9.50
C PRO A 438 -19.18 -2.00 -8.63
N VAL A 439 -19.38 -1.50 -7.42
CA VAL A 439 -20.37 -1.98 -6.46
C VAL A 439 -21.70 -1.25 -6.69
N SER A 440 -21.65 0.03 -7.02
CA SER A 440 -22.78 0.94 -7.22
C SER A 440 -23.77 0.49 -8.30
N THR A 441 -23.36 -0.38 -9.22
CA THR A 441 -24.25 -0.96 -10.24
C THR A 441 -25.19 -2.04 -9.71
N HIS A 442 -25.04 -2.44 -8.43
CA HIS A 442 -25.78 -3.53 -7.79
C HIS A 442 -26.80 -3.04 -6.74
N VAL A 443 -27.18 -1.76 -6.78
CA VAL A 443 -28.17 -1.16 -5.88
C VAL A 443 -29.50 -1.93 -5.95
N GLN A 444 -30.02 -2.29 -4.78
CA GLN A 444 -31.31 -2.97 -4.62
C GLN A 444 -32.32 -2.01 -3.99
N SER A 445 -33.58 -2.14 -4.37
CA SER A 445 -34.65 -1.42 -3.69
C SER A 445 -34.90 -2.04 -2.31
N ALA A 446 -34.69 -1.27 -1.25
CA ALA A 446 -34.75 -1.75 0.13
C ALA A 446 -35.84 -1.03 0.95
N GLU A 447 -36.13 -1.58 2.14
CA GLU A 447 -36.93 -0.95 3.19
C GLU A 447 -38.29 -0.43 2.69
N MET A 448 -39.21 -1.36 2.39
CA MET A 448 -40.56 -1.05 1.86
C MET A 448 -40.55 -0.17 0.59
N HIS A 449 -39.49 -0.27 -0.23
CA HIS A 449 -39.23 0.59 -1.39
C HIS A 449 -38.99 2.08 -1.09
N ASN A 450 -38.95 2.49 0.18
CA ASN A 450 -38.57 3.85 0.55
C ASN A 450 -37.10 4.13 0.20
N GLN A 451 -36.23 3.11 0.31
CA GLN A 451 -34.81 3.18 -0.06
C GLN A 451 -34.57 2.51 -1.41
N ALA A 452 -35.35 2.92 -2.42
CA ALA A 452 -35.25 2.42 -3.79
C ALA A 452 -33.89 2.71 -4.45
N VAL A 453 -33.21 3.77 -4.00
CA VAL A 453 -31.82 4.09 -4.35
C VAL A 453 -30.99 4.23 -3.08
N ASN A 454 -29.76 3.73 -3.13
CA ASN A 454 -28.81 3.76 -2.04
C ASN A 454 -27.37 3.72 -2.60
N SER A 455 -26.39 4.09 -1.79
CA SER A 455 -25.02 4.29 -2.28
C SER A 455 -24.16 3.04 -2.23
N LEU A 456 -24.43 2.11 -1.30
CA LEU A 456 -23.54 0.99 -0.97
C LEU A 456 -22.11 1.45 -0.61
N ALA A 457 -21.94 2.68 -0.11
CA ALA A 457 -20.62 3.29 0.12
C ALA A 457 -19.73 2.48 1.05
N LEU A 458 -20.25 1.97 2.16
CA LEU A 458 -19.48 1.12 3.07
C LEU A 458 -19.05 -0.21 2.41
N VAL A 459 -19.85 -0.76 1.50
CA VAL A 459 -19.48 -1.96 0.73
C VAL A 459 -18.36 -1.64 -0.26
N SER A 460 -18.45 -0.52 -0.98
CA SER A 460 -17.38 -0.07 -1.90
C SER A 460 -16.07 0.23 -1.16
N GLY A 461 -16.15 0.88 0.02
CA GLY A 461 -14.99 1.12 0.88
C GLY A 461 -14.33 -0.18 1.34
N ARG A 462 -15.12 -1.18 1.76
CA ARG A 462 -14.61 -2.51 2.14
C ARG A 462 -13.87 -3.21 1.02
N LYS A 463 -14.43 -3.20 -0.20
CA LYS A 463 -13.76 -3.78 -1.39
C LYS A 463 -12.52 -3.02 -1.81
N THR A 464 -12.44 -1.73 -1.49
CA THR A 464 -11.25 -0.92 -1.73
C THR A 464 -10.13 -1.27 -0.74
N LEU A 465 -10.45 -1.56 0.52
CA LEU A 465 -9.46 -2.06 1.49
C LEU A 465 -8.92 -3.46 1.12
N GLU A 466 -9.78 -4.35 0.62
CA GLU A 466 -9.35 -5.66 0.09
C GLU A 466 -8.39 -5.50 -1.10
N ALA A 467 -8.68 -4.57 -2.01
CA ALA A 467 -7.78 -4.22 -3.11
C ALA A 467 -6.43 -3.63 -2.61
N LEU A 468 -6.44 -2.83 -1.54
CA LEU A 468 -5.22 -2.31 -0.91
C LEU A 468 -4.36 -3.42 -0.33
N GLU A 469 -4.97 -4.44 0.30
CA GLU A 469 -4.24 -5.58 0.84
C GLU A 469 -3.52 -6.35 -0.27
N LEU A 470 -4.20 -6.65 -1.38
CA LEU A 470 -3.58 -7.30 -2.54
C LEU A 470 -2.47 -6.46 -3.18
N LEU A 471 -2.69 -5.15 -3.30
CA LEU A 471 -1.66 -4.26 -3.82
C LEU A 471 -0.45 -4.21 -2.88
N ALA A 472 -0.64 -4.19 -1.56
CA ALA A 472 0.45 -4.23 -0.59
C ALA A 472 1.27 -5.53 -0.70
N LEU A 473 0.62 -6.68 -0.89
CA LEU A 473 1.31 -7.96 -1.15
C LEU A 473 2.16 -7.91 -2.42
N LEU A 474 1.59 -7.37 -3.50
CA LEU A 474 2.28 -7.22 -4.79
C LEU A 474 3.47 -6.26 -4.69
N VAL A 475 3.27 -5.07 -4.10
CA VAL A 475 4.33 -4.07 -3.90
C VAL A 475 5.45 -4.61 -3.02
N ALA A 476 5.12 -5.31 -1.94
CA ALA A 476 6.12 -5.91 -1.05
C ALA A 476 6.92 -7.01 -1.76
N SER A 477 6.25 -7.85 -2.54
CA SER A 477 6.90 -8.87 -3.36
C SER A 477 7.81 -8.23 -4.40
N TYR A 478 7.37 -7.16 -5.05
CA TYR A 478 8.20 -6.46 -6.02
C TYR A 478 9.39 -5.73 -5.38
N LEU A 479 9.23 -5.13 -4.19
CA LEU A 479 10.37 -4.57 -3.43
C LEU A 479 11.43 -5.64 -3.10
N TYR A 480 11.00 -6.84 -2.75
CA TYR A 480 11.92 -7.97 -2.56
C TYR A 480 12.69 -8.28 -3.84
N VAL A 481 11.97 -8.43 -4.96
CA VAL A 481 12.54 -8.67 -6.31
C VAL A 481 13.51 -7.56 -6.69
N LEU A 482 13.16 -6.30 -6.46
CA LEU A 482 13.99 -5.13 -6.72
C LEU A 482 15.29 -5.18 -5.92
N CYS A 483 15.21 -5.39 -4.60
CA CYS A 483 16.41 -5.44 -3.78
C CYS A 483 17.33 -6.59 -4.20
N GLN A 484 16.77 -7.76 -4.54
CA GLN A 484 17.54 -8.89 -5.06
C GLN A 484 18.22 -8.54 -6.38
N ALA A 485 17.52 -7.91 -7.32
CA ALA A 485 18.10 -7.50 -8.59
C ALA A 485 19.21 -6.46 -8.42
N LEU A 486 19.02 -5.49 -7.51
CA LEU A 486 20.00 -4.44 -7.22
C LEU A 486 21.28 -5.03 -6.61
N ASP A 487 21.17 -6.03 -5.74
CA ASP A 487 22.35 -6.76 -5.24
C ASP A 487 23.11 -7.46 -6.37
N LEU A 488 22.40 -8.11 -7.29
CA LEU A 488 23.02 -8.75 -8.46
C LEU A 488 23.66 -7.73 -9.42
N ARG A 489 23.09 -6.51 -9.53
CA ARG A 489 23.72 -5.41 -10.28
C ARG A 489 25.01 -4.95 -9.62
N ALA A 490 25.03 -4.81 -8.29
CA ALA A 490 26.24 -4.48 -7.54
C ALA A 490 27.31 -5.56 -7.74
N GLN A 491 26.94 -6.83 -7.64
CA GLN A 491 27.83 -7.96 -7.89
C GLN A 491 28.40 -7.92 -9.31
N ARG A 492 27.56 -7.69 -10.32
CA ARG A 492 28.01 -7.56 -11.72
C ARG A 492 28.98 -6.39 -11.90
N ALA A 493 28.72 -5.24 -11.27
CA ALA A 493 29.59 -4.07 -11.36
C ALA A 493 30.97 -4.35 -10.75
N MET A 494 31.02 -4.94 -9.55
CA MET A 494 32.28 -5.34 -8.90
C MET A 494 33.04 -6.40 -9.71
N PHE A 495 32.32 -7.35 -10.31
CA PHE A 495 32.94 -8.35 -11.19
C PHE A 495 33.50 -7.73 -12.47
N ALA A 496 32.84 -6.70 -13.03
CA ALA A 496 33.34 -6.02 -14.23
C ALA A 496 34.72 -5.37 -14.00
N ASP A 497 34.94 -4.74 -12.84
CA ASP A 497 36.24 -4.17 -12.50
C ASP A 497 37.33 -5.25 -12.38
N THR A 498 36.97 -6.39 -11.76
CA THR A 498 37.86 -7.54 -11.65
C THR A 498 38.16 -8.16 -13.02
N LEU A 499 37.14 -8.34 -13.86
CA LEU A 499 37.26 -8.92 -15.19
C LEU A 499 38.19 -8.10 -16.09
N ARG A 500 38.10 -6.76 -16.04
CA ARG A 500 39.01 -5.90 -16.80
C ARG A 500 40.48 -6.19 -16.46
N ALA A 501 40.79 -6.35 -15.17
CA ALA A 501 42.13 -6.71 -14.71
C ALA A 501 42.53 -8.12 -15.16
N LEU A 502 41.63 -9.11 -15.05
CA LEU A 502 41.89 -10.49 -15.45
C LEU A 502 42.16 -10.64 -16.95
N VAL A 503 41.41 -9.93 -17.79
CA VAL A 503 41.64 -9.88 -19.24
C VAL A 503 43.04 -9.31 -19.53
N GLY A 504 43.41 -8.21 -18.88
CA GLY A 504 44.73 -7.60 -19.04
C GLY A 504 45.88 -8.52 -18.60
N GLN A 505 45.71 -9.23 -17.49
CA GLN A 505 46.69 -10.19 -16.97
C GLN A 505 46.86 -11.40 -17.90
N ALA A 506 45.75 -12.02 -18.31
CA ALA A 506 45.77 -13.16 -19.23
C ALA A 506 46.38 -12.77 -20.59
N LEU A 507 46.07 -11.57 -21.08
CA LEU A 507 46.67 -11.06 -22.32
C LEU A 507 48.18 -10.87 -22.17
N SER A 508 48.65 -10.28 -21.08
CA SER A 508 50.08 -10.03 -20.84
C SER A 508 50.89 -11.31 -20.68
N GLU A 509 50.29 -12.35 -20.09
CA GLU A 509 50.92 -13.65 -19.86
C GLU A 509 51.09 -14.47 -21.14
N HIS A 510 50.06 -14.52 -21.98
CA HIS A 510 50.07 -15.34 -23.20
C HIS A 510 50.49 -14.58 -24.46
N PHE A 511 50.44 -13.24 -24.41
CA PHE A 511 50.73 -12.34 -25.52
C PHE A 511 51.48 -11.09 -25.02
N ALA A 512 52.72 -11.27 -24.53
CA ALA A 512 53.53 -10.19 -23.96
C ALA A 512 53.66 -8.97 -24.89
N GLU A 513 53.68 -9.18 -26.21
CA GLU A 513 53.77 -8.14 -27.25
C GLU A 513 52.49 -7.32 -27.42
N LEU A 514 51.35 -7.81 -26.93
CA LEU A 514 50.04 -7.13 -26.93
C LEU A 514 49.75 -6.39 -25.61
N GLY A 515 50.66 -6.47 -24.64
CA GLY A 515 50.52 -5.90 -23.31
C GLY A 515 50.56 -4.37 -23.33
N ARG A 516 49.36 -3.75 -23.44
CA ARG A 516 48.98 -2.32 -23.33
C ARG A 516 48.56 -1.70 -24.68
N GLY A 517 47.30 -1.89 -25.04
CA GLY A 517 46.65 -1.25 -26.20
C GLY A 517 45.12 -1.45 -26.22
N GLY A 518 44.42 -0.85 -27.19
CA GLY A 518 42.94 -0.88 -27.29
C GLY A 518 42.30 -2.27 -27.46
N VAL A 519 43.09 -3.31 -27.73
CA VAL A 519 42.59 -4.69 -27.79
C VAL A 519 42.11 -5.20 -26.43
N ALA A 520 42.74 -4.82 -25.32
CA ALA A 520 42.34 -5.27 -23.98
C ALA A 520 40.93 -4.77 -23.63
N GLU A 521 40.64 -3.50 -23.92
CA GLU A 521 39.29 -2.93 -23.72
C GLU A 521 38.25 -3.56 -24.66
N LYS A 522 38.63 -3.86 -25.92
CA LYS A 522 37.74 -4.57 -26.85
C LYS A 522 37.42 -5.99 -26.36
N LEU A 523 38.42 -6.71 -25.84
CA LEU A 523 38.22 -8.03 -25.25
C LEU A 523 37.38 -7.97 -23.98
N PHE A 524 37.62 -6.98 -23.11
CA PHE A 524 36.80 -6.73 -21.93
C PHE A 524 35.34 -6.47 -22.31
N ALA A 525 35.07 -5.58 -23.26
CA ALA A 525 33.71 -5.29 -23.73
C ALA A 525 33.03 -6.54 -24.33
N THR A 526 33.78 -7.32 -25.10
CA THR A 526 33.28 -8.60 -25.67
C THR A 526 32.96 -9.62 -24.58
N ALA A 527 33.83 -9.74 -23.57
CA ALA A 527 33.65 -10.62 -22.43
C ALA A 527 32.42 -10.21 -21.59
N MET A 528 32.21 -8.92 -21.35
CA MET A 528 31.02 -8.42 -20.65
C MET A 528 29.72 -8.71 -21.42
N ALA A 529 29.71 -8.51 -22.74
CA ALA A 529 28.55 -8.85 -23.57
C ALA A 529 28.27 -10.37 -23.54
N ALA A 530 29.31 -11.19 -23.57
CA ALA A 530 29.19 -12.64 -23.44
C ALA A 530 28.65 -13.02 -22.06
N LEU A 531 29.14 -12.40 -20.97
CA LEU A 531 28.65 -12.60 -19.61
C LEU A 531 27.15 -12.31 -19.48
N ASP A 532 26.69 -11.20 -20.06
CA ASP A 532 25.28 -10.80 -20.01
C ASP A 532 24.38 -11.74 -20.83
N SER A 533 24.81 -12.11 -22.04
CA SER A 533 24.03 -13.00 -22.92
C SER A 533 23.98 -14.46 -22.47
N SER A 534 24.87 -14.86 -21.54
CA SER A 534 24.96 -16.21 -21.00
C SER A 534 24.44 -16.33 -19.57
N SER A 535 23.61 -15.38 -19.11
CA SER A 535 23.08 -15.36 -17.73
C SER A 535 22.21 -16.57 -17.34
N THR A 536 21.82 -17.40 -18.31
CA THR A 536 21.05 -18.64 -18.09
C THR A 536 21.93 -19.88 -17.89
N LEU A 537 23.26 -19.76 -18.02
CA LEU A 537 24.21 -20.85 -17.79
C LEU A 537 24.74 -20.82 -16.34
N ASP A 538 25.13 -21.98 -15.84
CA ASP A 538 25.85 -22.12 -14.57
C ASP A 538 27.25 -21.51 -14.69
N ALA A 539 27.85 -21.16 -13.55
CA ALA A 539 29.08 -20.37 -13.55
C ALA A 539 30.23 -20.96 -14.39
N PRO A 540 30.56 -22.27 -14.33
CA PRO A 540 31.64 -22.84 -15.13
C PRO A 540 31.45 -22.61 -16.64
N GLU A 541 30.30 -23.04 -17.18
CA GLU A 541 29.97 -22.91 -18.61
C GLU A 541 29.87 -21.44 -19.02
N ARG A 542 29.37 -20.59 -18.12
CA ARG A 542 29.29 -19.14 -18.35
C ARG A 542 30.67 -18.50 -18.50
N MET A 543 31.66 -18.89 -17.68
CA MET A 543 33.03 -18.37 -17.78
C MET A 543 33.77 -18.93 -19.00
N GLU A 544 33.50 -20.19 -19.38
CA GLU A 544 34.00 -20.76 -20.64
C GLU A 544 33.48 -19.99 -21.84
N ARG A 545 32.17 -19.72 -21.89
CA ARG A 545 31.53 -18.95 -22.96
C ARG A 545 32.08 -17.52 -23.07
N LEU A 546 32.34 -16.89 -21.93
CA LEU A 546 32.97 -15.58 -21.83
C LEU A 546 34.38 -15.59 -22.44
N ALA A 547 35.22 -16.55 -22.04
CA ALA A 547 36.57 -16.68 -22.56
C ALA A 547 36.57 -17.02 -24.07
N GLU A 548 35.64 -17.85 -24.52
CA GLU A 548 35.42 -18.18 -25.93
C GLU A 548 35.12 -16.98 -26.80
N ALA A 549 34.24 -16.08 -26.33
CA ALA A 549 33.84 -14.89 -27.07
C ALA A 549 35.02 -13.96 -27.40
N CYS A 550 36.08 -14.00 -26.59
CA CYS A 550 37.31 -13.23 -26.80
C CYS A 550 38.13 -13.74 -28.01
N THR A 551 37.86 -14.94 -28.52
CA THR A 551 38.65 -15.58 -29.59
C THR A 551 38.64 -14.78 -30.88
N ALA A 552 37.45 -14.46 -31.42
CA ALA A 552 37.36 -13.81 -32.73
C ALA A 552 37.99 -12.40 -32.75
N PRO A 553 37.73 -11.51 -31.75
CA PRO A 553 38.42 -10.23 -31.68
C PRO A 553 39.94 -10.38 -31.54
N LEU A 554 40.41 -11.36 -30.78
CA LEU A 554 41.84 -11.63 -30.57
C LEU A 554 42.51 -12.12 -31.86
N VAL A 555 41.91 -13.10 -32.56
CA VAL A 555 42.41 -13.59 -33.86
C VAL A 555 42.49 -12.45 -34.87
N ASN A 556 41.43 -11.65 -35.00
CA ASN A 556 41.43 -10.51 -35.93
C ASN A 556 42.53 -9.50 -35.60
N HIS A 557 42.79 -9.27 -34.31
CA HIS A 557 43.87 -8.37 -33.88
C HIS A 557 45.26 -8.95 -34.20
N LEU A 558 45.49 -10.23 -33.90
CA LEU A 558 46.75 -10.93 -34.22
C LEU A 558 47.05 -10.89 -35.72
N LEU A 559 46.03 -11.19 -36.55
CA LEU A 559 46.14 -11.13 -38.02
C LEU A 559 46.48 -9.73 -38.51
N ALA A 560 45.83 -8.70 -37.97
CA ALA A 560 46.07 -7.31 -38.37
C ALA A 560 47.48 -6.80 -38.03
N HIS A 561 48.16 -7.44 -37.07
CA HIS A 561 49.52 -7.07 -36.63
C HIS A 561 50.59 -8.07 -37.07
N GLY A 562 50.24 -9.07 -37.89
CA GLY A 562 51.19 -10.04 -38.43
C GLY A 562 51.69 -11.09 -37.42
N LEU A 563 50.99 -11.28 -36.29
CA LEU A 563 51.39 -12.15 -35.18
C LEU A 563 50.79 -13.57 -35.28
N LEU A 564 50.93 -14.20 -36.45
CA LEU A 564 50.28 -15.49 -36.75
C LEU A 564 50.81 -16.64 -35.87
N GLU A 565 52.09 -16.64 -35.51
CA GLU A 565 52.67 -17.65 -34.63
C GLU A 565 52.04 -17.68 -33.23
N ASN A 566 51.39 -16.59 -32.81
CA ASN A 566 50.76 -16.48 -31.50
C ASN A 566 49.36 -17.11 -31.45
N VAL A 567 48.76 -17.48 -32.59
CA VAL A 567 47.43 -18.11 -32.63
C VAL A 567 47.38 -19.42 -31.82
N GLN A 568 48.50 -20.16 -31.75
CA GLN A 568 48.61 -21.39 -30.95
C GLN A 568 48.45 -21.16 -29.43
N GLN A 569 48.60 -19.92 -28.94
CA GLN A 569 48.45 -19.56 -27.53
C GLN A 569 46.99 -19.34 -27.10
N ILE A 570 46.06 -19.22 -28.06
CA ILE A 570 44.64 -18.91 -27.79
C ILE A 570 43.97 -19.95 -26.88
N PRO A 571 44.15 -21.28 -27.05
CA PRO A 571 43.57 -22.25 -26.13
C PRO A 571 44.06 -22.07 -24.69
N ALA A 572 45.36 -21.82 -24.49
CA ALA A 572 45.94 -21.58 -23.17
C ALA A 572 45.38 -20.30 -22.53
N PHE A 573 45.29 -19.21 -23.31
CA PHE A 573 44.65 -17.96 -22.88
C PHE A 573 43.20 -18.16 -22.43
N ARG A 574 42.40 -18.90 -23.21
CA ARG A 574 40.98 -19.17 -22.88
C ARG A 574 40.84 -19.95 -21.57
N ILE A 575 41.65 -20.99 -21.39
CA ILE A 575 41.65 -21.81 -20.17
C ILE A 575 42.02 -20.94 -18.96
N ALA A 576 43.11 -20.17 -19.07
CA ALA A 576 43.57 -19.30 -17.98
C ALA A 576 42.54 -18.22 -17.62
N LEU A 577 41.95 -17.56 -18.62
CA LEU A 577 40.93 -16.54 -18.40
C LEU A 577 39.67 -17.14 -17.77
N SER A 578 39.15 -18.26 -18.30
CA SER A 578 37.96 -18.93 -17.76
C SER A 578 38.15 -19.33 -16.30
N GLN A 579 39.26 -20.00 -15.97
CA GLN A 579 39.54 -20.46 -14.60
C GLN A 579 39.69 -19.30 -13.61
N ARG A 580 40.38 -18.22 -14.00
CA ARG A 580 40.53 -17.03 -13.16
C ARG A 580 39.20 -16.31 -12.95
N CYS A 581 38.41 -16.17 -14.01
CA CYS A 581 37.08 -15.59 -13.93
C CYS A 581 36.16 -16.42 -13.04
N LEU A 582 36.18 -17.75 -13.17
CA LEU A 582 35.40 -18.65 -12.33
C LEU A 582 35.78 -18.51 -10.86
N HIS A 583 37.08 -18.53 -10.55
CA HIS A 583 37.55 -18.34 -9.18
C HIS A 583 37.10 -16.99 -8.59
N ALA A 584 37.29 -15.89 -9.33
CA ALA A 584 36.92 -14.56 -8.89
C ALA A 584 35.40 -14.38 -8.73
N TYR A 585 34.62 -14.88 -9.68
CA TYR A 585 33.16 -14.79 -9.67
C TYR A 585 32.56 -15.58 -8.50
N THR A 586 33.08 -16.78 -8.27
CA THR A 586 32.69 -17.66 -7.15
C THR A 586 33.07 -17.07 -5.80
N ALA A 587 34.27 -16.46 -5.67
CA ALA A 587 34.67 -15.75 -4.46
C ALA A 587 33.76 -14.55 -4.17
N LEU A 588 33.36 -13.81 -5.19
CA LEU A 588 32.44 -12.68 -5.05
C LEU A 588 31.02 -13.13 -4.65
N ARG A 589 30.54 -14.27 -5.18
CA ARG A 589 29.28 -14.91 -4.71
C ARG A 589 29.35 -15.26 -3.23
N ALA A 590 30.43 -15.91 -2.80
CA ALA A 590 30.63 -16.25 -1.40
C ALA A 590 30.62 -15.02 -0.48
N GLN A 591 31.19 -13.90 -0.93
CA GLN A 591 31.17 -12.64 -0.19
C GLN A 591 29.74 -12.08 -0.01
N PHE A 592 28.93 -12.10 -1.07
CA PHE A 592 27.55 -11.58 -1.05
C PHE A 592 26.59 -12.44 -0.24
N LEU A 593 26.86 -13.75 -0.15
CA LEU A 593 26.02 -14.73 0.57
C LEU A 593 26.53 -15.01 2.00
N SER A 594 27.54 -14.27 2.47
CA SER A 594 28.10 -14.43 3.80
C SER A 594 27.27 -13.69 4.87
N PRO A 595 26.85 -14.37 5.96
CA PRO A 595 26.00 -13.78 7.00
C PRO A 595 26.71 -12.74 7.91
N SER A 596 28.04 -12.80 7.98
CA SER A 596 28.84 -12.11 9.01
C SER A 596 29.53 -10.83 8.53
N GLY A 597 29.18 -10.30 7.36
CA GLY A 597 29.87 -9.14 6.81
C GLY A 597 29.41 -7.78 7.37
N ALA A 598 30.26 -6.77 7.15
CA ALA A 598 30.04 -5.37 7.53
C ALA A 598 28.80 -4.76 6.82
N HIS A 599 28.40 -3.54 7.20
CA HIS A 599 27.27 -2.81 6.59
C HIS A 599 27.24 -2.88 5.05
N GLU A 600 28.41 -2.73 4.42
CA GLU A 600 28.60 -2.78 2.96
C GLU A 600 28.27 -4.13 2.33
N SER A 601 28.38 -5.25 3.06
CA SER A 601 28.02 -6.57 2.51
C SER A 601 26.52 -6.88 2.62
N ARG A 602 25.81 -6.23 3.55
CA ARG A 602 24.36 -6.42 3.75
C ARG A 602 23.52 -5.56 2.81
N ALA A 603 24.09 -4.46 2.31
CA ALA A 603 23.44 -3.56 1.37
C ALA A 603 24.42 -3.14 0.25
N PRO A 604 24.97 -4.08 -0.52
CA PRO A 604 26.05 -3.82 -1.49
C PRO A 604 25.66 -2.87 -2.63
N ALA A 605 24.36 -2.76 -2.96
CA ALA A 605 23.91 -1.85 -4.00
C ALA A 605 23.95 -0.37 -3.60
N SER A 606 24.09 -0.05 -2.31
CA SER A 606 23.97 1.33 -1.80
C SER A 606 24.89 2.33 -2.49
N ALA A 607 26.10 1.89 -2.88
CA ALA A 607 27.10 2.72 -3.55
C ALA A 607 26.74 3.09 -5.01
N TYR A 608 25.76 2.41 -5.60
CA TYR A 608 25.35 2.57 -7.00
C TYR A 608 23.98 3.24 -7.16
N LEU A 609 23.18 3.30 -6.10
CA LEU A 609 21.81 3.83 -6.13
C LEU A 609 21.76 5.35 -5.95
N ALA A 610 20.76 5.96 -6.59
CA ALA A 610 20.38 7.34 -6.31
C ALA A 610 20.09 7.51 -4.80
N PRO A 611 20.38 8.67 -4.18
CA PRO A 611 20.21 8.86 -2.73
C PRO A 611 18.80 8.52 -2.23
N LYS A 612 17.77 8.82 -3.03
CA LYS A 612 16.37 8.60 -2.67
C LYS A 612 15.94 7.13 -2.74
N THR A 613 16.32 6.41 -3.80
CA THR A 613 16.01 4.97 -3.93
C THR A 613 16.87 4.12 -2.98
N ARG A 614 18.12 4.54 -2.73
CA ARG A 614 19.01 3.95 -1.72
C ARG A 614 18.34 3.89 -0.35
N ARG A 615 17.66 4.96 0.06
CA ARG A 615 16.97 5.03 1.36
C ARG A 615 15.94 3.91 1.55
N MET A 616 15.19 3.57 0.50
CA MET A 616 14.23 2.46 0.52
C MET A 616 14.94 1.10 0.51
N TYR A 617 15.95 0.94 -0.34
CA TYR A 617 16.75 -0.29 -0.41
C TYR A 617 17.43 -0.61 0.94
N GLU A 618 18.09 0.36 1.56
CA GLU A 618 18.71 0.23 2.88
C GLU A 618 17.67 -0.03 3.98
N TYR A 619 16.47 0.54 3.88
CA TYR A 619 15.40 0.21 4.82
C TYR A 619 15.01 -1.27 4.75
N VAL A 620 14.83 -1.81 3.54
CA VAL A 620 14.49 -3.24 3.37
C VAL A 620 15.64 -4.15 3.82
N ARG A 621 16.87 -3.87 3.38
CA ARG A 621 18.04 -4.72 3.66
C ARG A 621 18.50 -4.63 5.12
N LEU A 622 18.59 -3.43 5.66
CA LEU A 622 19.23 -3.18 6.96
C LEU A 622 18.21 -3.05 8.10
N ALA A 623 17.15 -2.26 7.91
CA ALA A 623 16.20 -2.01 9.00
C ALA A 623 15.18 -3.16 9.16
N LEU A 624 14.74 -3.77 8.05
CA LEU A 624 13.86 -4.95 8.08
C LEU A 624 14.63 -6.28 8.11
N GLY A 625 15.95 -6.25 7.87
CA GLY A 625 16.79 -7.43 7.86
C GLY A 625 16.39 -8.46 6.80
N VAL A 626 15.93 -8.00 5.62
CA VAL A 626 15.61 -8.89 4.49
C VAL A 626 16.89 -9.10 3.69
N GLY A 627 17.54 -10.25 3.84
CA GLY A 627 18.84 -10.57 3.25
C GLY A 627 18.83 -10.86 1.74
N HIS A 628 20.03 -11.09 1.21
CA HIS A 628 20.25 -11.57 -0.16
C HIS A 628 19.95 -13.07 -0.22
N HIS A 629 19.07 -13.50 -1.11
CA HIS A 629 18.73 -14.91 -1.27
C HIS A 629 19.85 -15.74 -1.92
N GLY A 630 19.94 -17.02 -1.57
CA GLY A 630 20.72 -18.04 -2.30
C GLY A 630 21.78 -18.76 -1.47
N ARG A 631 21.85 -18.49 -0.17
CA ARG A 631 22.82 -19.12 0.73
C ARG A 631 22.66 -20.64 0.79
N GLU A 632 21.43 -21.16 0.90
CA GLU A 632 21.21 -22.62 0.95
C GLU A 632 21.65 -23.30 -0.35
N ASN A 633 21.40 -22.66 -1.49
CA ASN A 633 21.85 -23.15 -2.79
C ASN A 633 23.38 -23.12 -2.89
N TRP A 634 24.03 -22.12 -2.28
CA TRP A 634 25.48 -21.98 -2.27
C TRP A 634 26.17 -23.01 -1.37
N THR A 635 25.62 -23.30 -0.20
CA THR A 635 26.17 -24.29 0.75
C THR A 635 25.72 -25.71 0.45
N GLU A 636 24.95 -25.94 -0.62
CA GLU A 636 24.34 -27.22 -0.95
C GLU A 636 23.57 -27.83 0.23
N TRP A 637 22.88 -26.97 1.00
CA TRP A 637 22.15 -27.35 2.22
C TRP A 637 23.01 -28.04 3.29
N ALA A 638 24.34 -27.85 3.29
CA ALA A 638 25.23 -28.42 4.32
C ALA A 638 24.85 -28.00 5.75
N ASP A 639 24.30 -26.79 5.90
CA ASP A 639 23.81 -26.23 7.16
C ASP A 639 22.30 -26.46 7.39
N GLY A 640 21.60 -27.15 6.47
CA GLY A 640 20.14 -27.28 6.48
C GLY A 640 19.40 -26.10 5.82
N TYR A 641 18.18 -25.83 6.26
CA TYR A 641 17.39 -24.67 5.84
C TYR A 641 17.88 -23.40 6.55
N ASP A 642 17.87 -22.26 5.86
CA ASP A 642 18.37 -21.00 6.42
C ASP A 642 17.53 -20.54 7.63
N GLU A 643 18.21 -20.20 8.73
CA GLU A 643 17.59 -19.61 9.92
C GLU A 643 17.10 -18.17 9.67
N GLU A 644 17.60 -17.47 8.64
CA GLU A 644 17.13 -16.14 8.25
C GLU A 644 15.69 -16.15 7.70
N GLY A 645 15.22 -17.32 7.25
CA GLY A 645 13.84 -17.61 6.85
C GLY A 645 13.61 -17.71 5.34
N THR A 646 12.39 -18.09 4.98
CA THR A 646 11.95 -18.22 3.60
C THR A 646 11.80 -16.86 2.89
N ILE A 647 11.81 -16.87 1.55
CA ILE A 647 11.42 -15.70 0.73
C ILE A 647 10.09 -15.11 1.20
N GLY A 648 9.10 -15.97 1.50
CA GLY A 648 7.80 -15.55 2.02
C GLY A 648 7.89 -14.80 3.34
N GLN A 649 8.75 -15.21 4.27
CA GLN A 649 8.99 -14.48 5.52
C GLN A 649 9.66 -13.13 5.27
N GLY A 650 10.59 -13.04 4.31
CA GLY A 650 11.19 -11.77 3.87
C GLY A 650 10.13 -10.79 3.33
N VAL A 651 9.25 -11.26 2.44
CA VAL A 651 8.11 -10.48 1.94
C VAL A 651 7.15 -10.09 3.07
N SER A 652 6.84 -11.01 3.99
CA SER A 652 5.98 -10.73 5.15
C SER A 652 6.51 -9.59 6.01
N ARG A 653 7.82 -9.52 6.27
CA ARG A 653 8.41 -8.39 7.01
C ARG A 653 8.18 -7.04 6.32
N ILE A 654 8.21 -7.01 4.98
CA ILE A 654 7.92 -5.81 4.18
C ILE A 654 6.42 -5.46 4.26
N VAL A 655 5.53 -6.46 4.14
CA VAL A 655 4.07 -6.29 4.28
C VAL A 655 3.70 -5.78 5.67
N GLU A 656 4.32 -6.32 6.72
CA GLU A 656 4.12 -5.88 8.10
C GLU A 656 4.53 -4.43 8.30
N ALA A 657 5.70 -4.03 7.76
CA ALA A 657 6.18 -2.64 7.82
C ALA A 657 5.27 -1.65 7.07
N LEU A 658 4.57 -2.09 6.03
CA LEU A 658 3.50 -1.33 5.39
C LEU A 658 2.28 -1.24 6.32
N ARG A 659 1.78 -2.39 6.81
CA ARG A 659 0.57 -2.49 7.62
C ARG A 659 0.65 -1.75 8.96
N ASP A 660 1.80 -1.73 9.61
CA ASP A 660 2.00 -1.04 10.89
C ASP A 660 2.42 0.44 10.72
N GLY A 661 2.64 0.88 9.49
CA GLY A 661 2.99 2.26 9.14
C GLY A 661 4.47 2.62 9.31
N ARG A 662 5.35 1.70 9.72
CA ARG A 662 6.80 1.99 9.82
C ARG A 662 7.40 2.43 8.47
N MET A 663 6.91 1.86 7.36
CA MET A 663 7.35 2.25 6.02
C MET A 663 6.81 3.62 5.58
N HIS A 664 5.69 4.10 6.13
CA HIS A 664 5.11 5.38 5.72
C HIS A 664 6.06 6.55 6.00
N ALA A 665 6.76 6.49 7.14
CA ALA A 665 7.77 7.47 7.51
C ALA A 665 8.92 7.52 6.50
N VAL A 666 9.36 6.34 6.02
CA VAL A 666 10.45 6.21 5.03
C VAL A 666 10.02 6.77 3.68
N VAL A 667 8.79 6.46 3.22
CA VAL A 667 8.25 7.03 1.98
C VAL A 667 8.15 8.56 2.10
N ALA A 668 7.62 9.08 3.21
CA ALA A 668 7.53 10.53 3.40
C ALA A 668 8.90 11.23 3.44
N GLU A 669 9.92 10.58 4.02
CA GLU A 669 11.31 11.08 4.05
C GLU A 669 11.88 11.18 2.62
N ILE A 670 11.69 10.15 1.80
CA ILE A 670 12.18 10.10 0.40
C ILE A 670 11.68 11.27 -0.44
N PHE A 671 10.42 11.68 -0.26
CA PHE A 671 9.82 12.81 -0.99
C PHE A 671 10.11 14.18 -0.36
N ARG A 672 10.77 14.24 0.80
CA ARG A 672 11.24 15.47 1.46
C ARG A 672 12.73 15.76 1.23
N MET A 673 13.53 14.72 0.97
CA MET A 673 14.92 14.83 0.49
C MET A 673 14.96 15.57 -0.85
#